data_AF-A0A5C5TVM2-F1
#
_entry.id   AF-A0A5C5TVM2-F1
#
_cell.length_a   1.000
_cell.length_b   1.000
_cell.length_c   1.000
_cell.angle_alpha   90.00
_cell.angle_beta   90.00
_cell.angle_gamma   90.00
#
_symmetry.space_group_name_H-M   'P 1'
#
loop_
_entity.id
_entity.type
_entity.pdbx_description
1 polymer ?
#
loop_
_entity_poly.entity_id
_entity_poly.type
_entity_poly.pdbx_seq_one_letter_code
_entity_poly.pdbx_strand_id
1 'polypeptide(L)'
;MPSSPIGTPWVVLKFGGTSVSQRHRWDTIGQLAGKRAEECGGRVLVVVSALSGVTNELTAIAGGADDAGARVDALVERHRAFARELGLEPDAVLGGRLAALRALLDDARAPGRRLDWQAEVLAQGELLSSTLGVAYLRAQGLDFGWTDARDWLDAIELPNQSDWGRRLSASCRREADDDWRARFAAQPSRLLLTQGFIARHPGGGTAVLGRGGSDTSAALFGGLLRARRVEIWTDVPGMFTANPREVPDARLLTRLDYAEAQEIATTGAKVLHPRSLGPCRVSGVPMAILDTTRPELPGTRIDADAAHVPGVKAISRRNGIVLVSMETVGMWQSVGFLADIFERFRRHGLSVDLIGSAETNVTVSLDPSENLVSTDVLARLSEDLAQVCRVKVIAPCAAITLVGLGMRSLLHKLSDVWATFGRERVHLISQSSNDLNLTFVIDEADADGLLPVLHAELIDSGAMPVYETGVFGPRWKDILGTVRPRPDPWWRGERERLLALAADGTPRYVYHLPTVRTRARQLLGVESVDRRYYAIKANPHPAILRALVAEGFGLECVSLAEVGHVFASVPGLDPARVLFTPSFAPVDEYAGAFERGVTVTVDNCELLQRWPDVFRGRGVWLRIDLGFGDGHHEKVTTGGKASKFGLAASRVEEFEALARALDVRITGLHAHLGSGVETREHWREMVDAMAGFARRIGTVEVLDIGGGLPVPYAADDEPFDLEDWGAGLADVRKVHPGFELAIEPGRFLVAEAGVLLARCSQVVEKDGVHRVGLDAGMNALIRPALYDAWHDIVNLDRIGDGQLRDFDVVGPICESSDVFGRRVKLPAATAPGDAMLVADTGAYGHVMASTYNLRSLPVEDIIE
;
A
#
# COMPACT_ATOMS: atom_id res chain seq x y z
N MET A 1 12.88 -31.10 26.06
CA MET A 1 12.98 -32.51 25.59
C MET A 1 11.65 -33.17 25.90
N PRO A 2 10.95 -33.71 24.89
CA PRO A 2 11.27 -35.07 24.45
C PRO A 2 11.68 -35.12 22.97
N SER A 3 12.79 -35.81 22.74
CA SER A 3 13.39 -36.11 21.45
C SER A 3 12.59 -37.20 20.73
N SER A 4 11.95 -36.85 19.61
CA SER A 4 11.62 -37.83 18.57
C SER A 4 12.87 -38.16 17.75
N PRO A 5 13.04 -39.40 17.26
CA PRO A 5 14.23 -39.80 16.52
C PRO A 5 14.32 -39.00 15.22
N ILE A 6 15.44 -38.29 15.02
CA ILE A 6 15.70 -37.45 13.85
C ILE A 6 15.89 -38.36 12.65
N GLY A 7 14.79 -38.64 11.94
CA GLY A 7 14.84 -39.07 10.54
C GLY A 7 15.58 -38.02 9.72
N THR A 8 16.31 -38.46 8.69
CA THR A 8 17.23 -37.65 7.88
C THR A 8 16.60 -36.29 7.50
N PRO A 9 17.17 -35.13 7.91
CA PRO A 9 16.48 -33.85 7.78
C PRO A 9 16.61 -33.35 6.34
N TRP A 10 15.59 -33.63 5.53
CA TRP A 10 15.45 -33.07 4.18
C TRP A 10 15.12 -31.58 4.24
N VAL A 11 15.68 -30.79 3.34
CA VAL A 11 15.21 -29.45 3.01
C VAL A 11 14.80 -29.44 1.54
N VAL A 12 13.61 -28.92 1.24
CA VAL A 12 13.12 -28.83 -0.15
C VAL A 12 13.23 -27.38 -0.61
N LEU A 13 13.91 -27.15 -1.72
CA LEU A 13 14.09 -25.83 -2.34
C LEU A 13 13.37 -25.82 -3.68
N LYS A 14 12.49 -24.85 -3.92
CA LYS A 14 11.82 -24.68 -5.21
C LYS A 14 12.30 -23.43 -5.90
N PHE A 15 12.61 -23.55 -7.20
CA PHE A 15 12.97 -22.41 -8.04
C PHE A 15 11.98 -22.25 -9.21
N GLY A 16 11.49 -21.02 -9.39
CA GLY A 16 10.59 -20.64 -10.50
C GLY A 16 11.30 -20.57 -11.85
N GLY A 17 10.53 -20.37 -12.92
CA GLY A 17 11.07 -20.34 -14.29
C GLY A 17 12.07 -19.21 -14.53
N THR A 18 11.84 -18.04 -13.94
CA THR A 18 12.80 -16.93 -13.98
C THR A 18 14.12 -17.31 -13.29
N SER A 19 14.06 -18.02 -12.16
CA SER A 19 15.21 -18.48 -11.39
C SER A 19 16.08 -19.52 -12.12
N VAL A 20 15.56 -20.22 -13.12
CA VAL A 20 16.32 -21.25 -13.85
C VAL A 20 16.70 -20.85 -15.28
N SER A 21 16.42 -19.62 -15.70
CA SER A 21 16.62 -19.15 -17.09
C SER A 21 17.94 -18.45 -17.36
N GLN A 22 18.80 -18.29 -16.36
CA GLN A 22 20.05 -17.52 -16.46
C GLN A 22 21.18 -18.26 -15.73
N ARG A 23 22.40 -18.23 -16.27
CA ARG A 23 23.55 -18.93 -15.68
C ARG A 23 23.84 -18.54 -14.23
N HIS A 24 23.94 -17.25 -13.94
CA HIS A 24 24.28 -16.78 -12.58
C HIS A 24 23.28 -17.26 -11.52
N ARG A 25 22.02 -17.49 -11.88
CA ARG A 25 21.01 -18.00 -10.94
C ARG A 25 21.20 -19.49 -10.66
N TRP A 26 21.72 -20.27 -11.60
CA TRP A 26 22.13 -21.65 -11.34
C TRP A 26 23.34 -21.73 -10.40
N ASP A 27 24.25 -20.75 -10.47
CA ASP A 27 25.33 -20.62 -9.48
C ASP A 27 24.76 -20.39 -8.08
N THR A 28 23.79 -19.48 -7.96
CA THR A 28 23.06 -19.23 -6.72
C THR A 28 22.33 -20.48 -6.22
N ILE A 29 21.65 -21.25 -7.09
CA ILE A 29 20.98 -22.51 -6.74
C ILE A 29 21.97 -23.50 -6.13
N GLY A 30 23.14 -23.68 -6.76
CA GLY A 30 24.20 -24.57 -6.27
C GLY A 30 24.73 -24.14 -4.90
N GLN A 31 25.03 -22.85 -4.74
CA GLN A 31 25.49 -22.27 -3.47
C GLN A 31 24.46 -22.42 -2.35
N LEU A 32 23.19 -22.10 -2.62
CA LEU A 32 22.10 -22.24 -1.65
C LEU A 32 21.90 -23.70 -1.23
N ALA A 33 21.86 -24.63 -2.19
CA ALA A 33 21.69 -26.03 -1.89
C ALA A 33 22.85 -26.59 -1.04
N GLY A 34 24.10 -26.23 -1.36
CA GLY A 34 25.28 -26.59 -0.57
C GLY A 34 25.21 -26.03 0.86
N LYS A 35 24.98 -24.72 0.99
CA LYS A 35 24.83 -24.03 2.29
C LYS A 35 23.75 -24.68 3.16
N ARG A 36 22.58 -24.96 2.59
CA ARG A 36 21.46 -25.57 3.33
C ARG A 36 21.76 -27.01 3.76
N ALA A 37 22.45 -27.76 2.92
CA ALA A 37 22.89 -29.10 3.27
C ALA A 37 23.82 -29.05 4.48
N GLU A 38 24.82 -28.18 4.48
CA GLU A 38 25.78 -27.96 5.56
C GLU A 38 25.08 -27.51 6.86
N GLU A 39 24.28 -26.45 6.82
CA GLU A 39 23.54 -25.90 7.96
C GLU A 39 22.65 -26.93 8.66
N CYS A 40 22.04 -27.83 7.89
CA CYS A 40 21.10 -28.81 8.42
C CYS A 40 21.74 -30.16 8.75
N GLY A 41 23.03 -30.38 8.43
CA GLY A 41 23.63 -31.72 8.46
C GLY A 41 22.84 -32.74 7.64
N GLY A 42 22.09 -32.26 6.63
CA GLY A 42 20.98 -32.97 6.01
C GLY A 42 21.09 -33.10 4.49
N ARG A 43 20.02 -33.58 3.87
CA ARG A 43 19.91 -33.74 2.41
C ARG A 43 19.04 -32.63 1.82
N VAL A 44 19.28 -32.28 0.57
CA VAL A 44 18.54 -31.20 -0.10
C VAL A 44 17.91 -31.73 -1.37
N LEU A 45 16.63 -31.45 -1.55
CA LEU A 45 15.89 -31.70 -2.79
C LEU A 45 15.57 -30.36 -3.45
N VAL A 46 16.08 -30.16 -4.66
CA VAL A 46 15.81 -28.99 -5.50
C VAL A 46 14.70 -29.35 -6.49
N VAL A 47 13.62 -28.57 -6.50
CA VAL A 47 12.48 -28.70 -7.41
C VAL A 47 12.52 -27.52 -8.38
N VAL A 48 12.57 -27.79 -9.67
CA VAL A 48 12.67 -26.73 -10.70
C VAL A 48 11.45 -26.69 -11.61
N SER A 49 11.11 -25.49 -12.06
CA SER A 49 10.12 -25.27 -13.12
C SER A 49 10.78 -25.31 -14.50
N ALA A 50 9.98 -25.29 -15.58
CA ALA A 50 10.49 -25.03 -16.92
C ALA A 50 11.16 -23.63 -17.01
N LEU A 51 12.01 -23.42 -18.03
CA LEU A 51 12.56 -22.08 -18.31
C LEU A 51 11.42 -21.08 -18.59
N SER A 52 11.64 -19.80 -18.27
CA SER A 52 10.63 -18.75 -18.37
C SER A 52 9.98 -18.70 -19.77
N GLY A 53 8.65 -18.79 -19.83
CA GLY A 53 7.87 -18.80 -21.08
C GLY A 53 7.79 -20.14 -21.81
N VAL A 54 8.58 -21.16 -21.46
CA VAL A 54 8.53 -22.48 -22.14
C VAL A 54 7.19 -23.17 -21.94
N THR A 55 6.61 -23.14 -20.72
CA THR A 55 5.29 -23.73 -20.46
C THR A 55 4.18 -23.07 -21.27
N ASN A 56 4.27 -21.77 -21.56
CA ASN A 56 3.29 -21.06 -22.39
C ASN A 56 3.35 -21.55 -23.84
N GLU A 57 4.56 -21.70 -24.39
CA GLU A 57 4.77 -22.26 -25.72
C GLU A 57 4.26 -23.71 -25.82
N LEU A 58 4.58 -24.54 -24.83
CA LEU A 58 4.08 -25.92 -24.76
C LEU A 58 2.56 -25.99 -24.62
N THR A 59 1.94 -25.03 -23.91
CA THR A 59 0.47 -24.92 -23.81
C THR A 59 -0.15 -24.53 -25.14
N ALA A 60 0.47 -23.62 -25.89
CA ALA A 60 0.02 -23.26 -27.24
C ALA A 60 0.12 -24.45 -28.21
N ILE A 61 1.23 -25.20 -28.16
CA ILE A 61 1.41 -26.45 -28.93
C ILE A 61 0.33 -27.47 -28.56
N ALA A 62 0.12 -27.72 -27.27
CA ALA A 62 -0.90 -28.64 -26.78
C ALA A 62 -2.34 -28.21 -27.15
N GLY A 63 -2.57 -26.90 -27.27
CA GLY A 63 -3.83 -26.30 -27.70
C GLY A 63 -4.14 -26.45 -29.20
N GLY A 64 -3.13 -26.80 -30.00
CA GLY A 64 -3.24 -26.98 -31.45
C GLY A 64 -2.89 -25.73 -32.26
N ALA A 65 -1.86 -24.98 -31.86
CA ALA A 65 -1.36 -23.85 -32.63
C ALA A 65 -0.90 -24.27 -34.06
N ASP A 66 -1.28 -23.49 -35.08
CA ASP A 66 -0.98 -23.78 -36.50
C ASP A 66 0.53 -23.82 -36.80
N ASP A 67 1.34 -23.17 -35.96
CA ASP A 67 2.79 -23.05 -36.04
C ASP A 67 3.54 -23.98 -35.06
N ALA A 68 2.90 -25.05 -34.57
CA ALA A 68 3.45 -25.95 -33.55
C ALA A 68 4.88 -26.47 -33.86
N GLY A 69 5.16 -26.82 -35.12
CA GLY A 69 6.49 -27.26 -35.55
C GLY A 69 7.56 -26.17 -35.37
N ALA A 70 7.26 -24.94 -35.79
CA ALA A 70 8.15 -23.80 -35.65
C ALA A 70 8.40 -23.44 -34.17
N ARG A 71 7.36 -23.55 -33.32
CA ARG A 71 7.50 -23.36 -31.86
C ARG A 71 8.41 -24.41 -31.24
N VAL A 72 8.28 -25.68 -31.63
CA VAL A 72 9.19 -26.74 -31.15
C VAL A 72 10.62 -26.49 -31.60
N ASP A 73 10.86 -26.10 -32.86
CA ASP A 73 12.20 -25.76 -33.33
C ASP A 73 12.81 -24.58 -32.55
N ALA A 74 12.02 -23.54 -32.29
CA ALA A 74 12.43 -22.41 -31.46
C ALA A 74 12.76 -22.85 -30.01
N LEU A 75 11.95 -23.72 -29.41
CA LEU A 75 12.22 -24.29 -28.10
C LEU A 75 13.51 -25.11 -28.09
N VAL A 76 13.75 -25.93 -29.12
CA VAL A 76 14.97 -26.74 -29.25
C VAL A 76 16.19 -25.83 -29.32
N GLU A 77 16.18 -24.82 -30.19
CA GLU A 77 17.31 -23.90 -30.33
C GLU A 77 17.55 -23.09 -29.06
N ARG A 78 16.47 -22.64 -28.40
CA ARG A 78 16.57 -21.94 -27.12
C ARG A 78 17.27 -22.76 -26.04
N HIS A 79 16.93 -24.04 -25.90
CA HIS A 79 17.58 -24.92 -24.92
C HIS A 79 19.03 -25.25 -25.31
N ARG A 80 19.33 -25.40 -26.61
CA ARG A 80 20.71 -25.59 -27.09
C ARG A 80 21.59 -24.37 -26.86
N ALA A 81 21.05 -23.17 -27.10
CA ALA A 81 21.73 -21.91 -26.85
C ALA A 81 22.02 -21.75 -25.35
N PHE A 82 21.03 -22.05 -24.49
CA PHE A 82 21.22 -21.97 -23.05
C PHE A 82 22.22 -23.02 -22.52
N ALA A 83 22.22 -24.24 -23.06
CA ALA A 83 23.26 -25.23 -22.73
C ALA A 83 24.68 -24.75 -23.08
N ARG A 84 24.85 -24.09 -24.23
CA ARG A 84 26.12 -23.45 -24.61
C ARG A 84 26.52 -22.33 -23.66
N GLU A 85 25.58 -21.48 -23.24
CA GLU A 85 25.83 -20.42 -22.24
C GLU A 85 26.35 -20.99 -20.91
N LEU A 86 25.81 -22.14 -20.49
CA LEU A 86 26.23 -22.89 -19.31
C LEU A 86 27.58 -23.62 -19.49
N GLY A 87 28.18 -23.58 -20.69
CA GLY A 87 29.43 -24.27 -21.00
C GLY A 87 29.29 -25.79 -21.15
N LEU A 88 28.09 -26.26 -21.53
CA LEU A 88 27.77 -27.67 -21.74
C LEU A 88 27.65 -28.00 -23.22
N GLU A 89 27.99 -29.24 -23.60
CA GLU A 89 27.72 -29.76 -24.94
C GLU A 89 26.23 -30.12 -25.10
N PRO A 90 25.44 -29.38 -25.90
CA PRO A 90 23.98 -29.46 -25.85
C PRO A 90 23.39 -30.82 -26.20
N ASP A 91 23.87 -31.44 -27.28
CA ASP A 91 23.31 -32.71 -27.76
C ASP A 91 23.73 -33.90 -26.87
N ALA A 92 24.88 -33.80 -26.19
CA ALA A 92 25.30 -34.80 -25.21
C ALA A 92 24.39 -34.80 -23.96
N VAL A 93 23.92 -33.62 -23.54
CA VAL A 93 23.10 -33.47 -22.34
C VAL A 93 21.60 -33.60 -22.64
N LEU A 94 21.12 -32.95 -23.69
CA LEU A 94 19.70 -32.79 -23.99
C LEU A 94 19.21 -33.61 -25.20
N GLY A 95 20.10 -34.20 -26.00
CA GLY A 95 19.75 -34.80 -27.30
C GLY A 95 18.58 -35.78 -27.23
N GLY A 96 18.59 -36.70 -26.25
CA GLY A 96 17.49 -37.65 -26.04
C GLY A 96 16.16 -37.00 -25.65
N ARG A 97 16.19 -35.93 -24.84
CA ARG A 97 14.98 -35.18 -24.44
C ARG A 97 14.43 -34.32 -25.58
N LEU A 98 15.31 -33.68 -26.34
CA LEU A 98 14.93 -32.89 -27.52
C LEU A 98 14.34 -33.78 -28.61
N ALA A 99 14.89 -35.00 -28.81
CA ALA A 99 14.30 -36.00 -29.70
C ALA A 99 12.90 -36.43 -29.23
N ALA A 100 12.71 -36.63 -27.92
CA ALA A 100 11.39 -36.95 -27.36
C ALA A 100 10.37 -35.81 -27.57
N LEU A 101 10.76 -34.55 -27.38
CA LEU A 101 9.90 -33.40 -27.67
C LEU A 101 9.51 -33.33 -29.15
N ARG A 102 10.46 -33.56 -30.07
CA ARG A 102 10.18 -33.59 -31.51
C ARG A 102 9.22 -34.72 -31.88
N ALA A 103 9.42 -35.91 -31.32
CA ALA A 103 8.58 -37.06 -31.58
C ALA A 103 7.10 -36.86 -31.16
N LEU A 104 6.83 -35.97 -30.20
CA LEU A 104 5.46 -35.65 -29.79
C LEU A 104 4.66 -34.90 -30.84
N LEU A 105 5.30 -34.27 -31.84
CA LEU A 105 4.62 -33.64 -32.97
C LEU A 105 3.98 -34.68 -33.90
N ASP A 106 4.68 -35.80 -34.11
CA ASP A 106 4.27 -36.88 -35.00
C ASP A 106 3.44 -37.97 -34.29
N ASP A 107 3.11 -37.76 -33.02
CA ASP A 107 2.34 -38.70 -32.21
C ASP A 107 0.90 -38.82 -32.73
N ALA A 108 0.41 -40.06 -32.89
CA ALA A 108 -0.96 -40.32 -33.35
C ALA A 108 -2.06 -39.69 -32.46
N ARG A 109 -1.73 -39.33 -31.22
CA ARG A 109 -2.62 -38.66 -30.27
C ARG A 109 -2.73 -37.14 -30.49
N ALA A 110 -1.78 -36.53 -31.22
CA ALA A 110 -1.70 -35.09 -31.41
C ALA A 110 -2.90 -34.49 -32.18
N PRO A 111 -3.38 -35.06 -33.31
CA PRO A 111 -4.52 -34.49 -34.05
C PRO A 111 -5.81 -34.44 -33.23
N GLY A 112 -6.01 -35.43 -32.35
CA GLY A 112 -7.14 -35.52 -31.44
C GLY A 112 -6.98 -34.70 -30.15
N ARG A 113 -5.83 -34.03 -29.96
CA ARG A 113 -5.47 -33.28 -28.74
C ARG A 113 -5.78 -34.05 -27.45
N ARG A 114 -5.44 -35.35 -27.41
CA ARG A 114 -5.77 -36.17 -26.24
C ARG A 114 -5.06 -35.64 -24.99
N LEU A 115 -5.74 -35.65 -23.85
CA LEU A 115 -5.25 -35.06 -22.60
C LEU A 115 -3.97 -35.73 -22.07
N ASP A 116 -3.80 -37.02 -22.32
CA ASP A 116 -2.57 -37.76 -21.97
C ASP A 116 -1.37 -37.29 -22.79
N TRP A 117 -1.56 -37.03 -24.08
CA TRP A 117 -0.55 -36.41 -24.95
C TRP A 117 -0.25 -34.97 -24.53
N GLN A 118 -1.27 -34.15 -24.25
CA GLN A 118 -1.07 -32.79 -23.78
C GLN A 118 -0.22 -32.75 -22.49
N ALA A 119 -0.47 -33.66 -21.55
CA ALA A 119 0.32 -33.77 -20.32
C ALA A 119 1.79 -34.14 -20.60
N GLU A 120 2.07 -34.99 -21.60
CA GLU A 120 3.43 -35.36 -21.99
C GLU A 120 4.17 -34.21 -22.70
N VAL A 121 3.47 -33.42 -23.52
CA VAL A 121 4.01 -32.20 -24.13
C VAL A 121 4.39 -31.19 -23.06
N LEU A 122 3.45 -30.89 -22.15
CA LEU A 122 3.65 -29.92 -21.08
C LEU A 122 4.81 -30.32 -20.14
N ALA A 123 4.94 -31.62 -19.84
CA ALA A 123 6.00 -32.13 -18.96
C ALA A 123 7.42 -31.95 -19.53
N GLN A 124 7.58 -31.74 -20.84
CA GLN A 124 8.92 -31.56 -21.43
C GLN A 124 9.63 -30.32 -20.88
N GLY A 125 8.90 -29.28 -20.48
CA GLY A 125 9.49 -28.05 -19.96
C GLY A 125 10.38 -28.31 -18.74
N GLU A 126 9.83 -28.95 -17.71
CA GLU A 126 10.54 -29.28 -16.47
C GLU A 126 11.56 -30.41 -16.67
N LEU A 127 11.27 -31.38 -17.56
CA LEU A 127 12.23 -32.43 -17.89
C LEU A 127 13.50 -31.87 -18.54
N LEU A 128 13.36 -30.90 -19.45
CA LEU A 128 14.49 -30.23 -20.09
C LEU A 128 15.28 -29.36 -19.09
N SER A 129 14.60 -28.52 -18.30
CA SER A 129 15.27 -27.63 -17.35
C SER A 129 16.00 -28.39 -16.25
N SER A 130 15.39 -29.45 -15.70
CA SER A 130 16.02 -30.28 -14.67
C SER A 130 17.21 -31.11 -15.18
N THR A 131 17.12 -31.64 -16.40
CA THR A 131 18.23 -32.38 -17.02
C THR A 131 19.42 -31.45 -17.24
N LEU A 132 19.16 -30.24 -17.76
CA LEU A 132 20.19 -29.24 -17.98
C LEU A 132 20.84 -28.77 -16.66
N GLY A 133 20.01 -28.50 -15.65
CA GLY A 133 20.45 -28.05 -14.34
C GLY A 133 21.39 -29.01 -13.64
N VAL A 134 21.07 -30.31 -13.62
CA VAL A 134 21.96 -31.32 -13.01
C VAL A 134 23.28 -31.43 -13.75
N ALA A 135 23.26 -31.40 -15.08
CA ALA A 135 24.50 -31.44 -15.87
C ALA A 135 25.41 -30.24 -15.55
N TYR A 136 24.83 -29.04 -15.45
CA TYR A 136 25.57 -27.84 -15.08
C TYR A 136 26.15 -27.91 -13.67
N LEU A 137 25.32 -28.24 -12.68
CA LEU A 137 25.75 -28.29 -11.27
C LEU A 137 26.84 -29.35 -11.03
N ARG A 138 26.78 -30.48 -11.74
CA ARG A 138 27.86 -31.48 -11.74
C ARG A 138 29.14 -30.97 -12.38
N ALA A 139 29.04 -30.21 -13.47
CA ALA A 139 30.21 -29.59 -14.11
C ALA A 139 30.90 -28.56 -13.19
N GLN A 140 30.16 -27.97 -12.24
CA GLN A 140 30.70 -27.13 -11.17
C GLN A 140 31.28 -27.91 -9.97
N GLY A 141 31.31 -29.26 -10.03
CA GLY A 141 31.87 -30.12 -8.98
C GLY A 141 30.90 -30.47 -7.85
N LEU A 142 29.61 -30.16 -7.97
CA LEU A 142 28.60 -30.49 -6.96
C LEU A 142 28.01 -31.88 -7.23
N ASP A 143 27.94 -32.73 -6.19
CA ASP A 143 27.32 -34.07 -6.26
C ASP A 143 25.78 -33.99 -6.24
N PHE A 144 25.22 -33.59 -7.39
CA PHE A 144 23.78 -33.58 -7.64
C PHE A 144 23.32 -34.88 -8.30
N GLY A 145 22.28 -35.52 -7.74
CA GLY A 145 21.52 -36.60 -8.38
C GLY A 145 20.31 -36.06 -9.14
N TRP A 146 20.01 -36.62 -10.31
CA TRP A 146 18.75 -36.34 -11.02
C TRP A 146 17.72 -37.42 -10.66
N THR A 147 16.49 -37.02 -10.35
CA THR A 147 15.40 -37.95 -10.02
C THR A 147 14.10 -37.51 -10.68
N ASP A 148 13.34 -38.45 -11.25
CA ASP A 148 12.10 -38.16 -11.97
C ASP A 148 10.93 -38.01 -10.99
N ALA A 149 10.26 -36.87 -10.98
CA ALA A 149 9.16 -36.61 -10.05
C ALA A 149 8.00 -37.61 -10.22
N ARG A 150 7.84 -38.18 -11.42
CA ARG A 150 6.80 -39.17 -11.74
C ARG A 150 7.09 -40.56 -11.18
N ASP A 151 8.22 -40.77 -10.52
CA ASP A 151 8.50 -42.02 -9.79
C ASP A 151 8.14 -41.89 -8.30
N TRP A 152 7.81 -40.67 -7.85
CA TRP A 152 7.65 -40.34 -6.43
C TRP A 152 6.33 -39.61 -6.12
N LEU A 153 5.76 -38.89 -7.08
CA LEU A 153 4.46 -38.22 -6.95
C LEU A 153 3.39 -38.97 -7.72
N ASP A 154 2.44 -39.57 -6.99
CA ASP A 154 1.28 -40.25 -7.56
C ASP A 154 0.07 -39.30 -7.58
N ALA A 155 -0.51 -39.09 -8.76
CA ALA A 155 -1.80 -38.43 -8.90
C ALA A 155 -2.93 -39.33 -8.37
N ILE A 156 -3.98 -38.71 -7.83
CA ILE A 156 -5.18 -39.35 -7.30
C ILE A 156 -6.41 -38.76 -7.96
N GLU A 157 -7.45 -39.58 -8.13
CA GLU A 157 -8.74 -39.13 -8.65
C GLU A 157 -9.61 -38.60 -7.50
N LEU A 158 -10.15 -37.40 -7.68
CA LEU A 158 -11.12 -36.81 -6.75
C LEU A 158 -12.56 -36.99 -7.26
N PRO A 159 -13.56 -37.07 -6.36
CA PRO A 159 -14.96 -37.09 -6.77
C PRO A 159 -15.32 -35.88 -7.64
N ASN A 160 -16.15 -36.07 -8.66
CA ASN A 160 -16.65 -35.03 -9.56
C ASN A 160 -15.58 -34.26 -10.36
N GLN A 161 -14.36 -34.77 -10.45
CA GLN A 161 -13.30 -34.16 -11.26
C GLN A 161 -13.50 -34.47 -12.75
N SER A 162 -13.43 -33.43 -13.59
CA SER A 162 -13.45 -33.55 -15.05
C SER A 162 -12.22 -34.31 -15.57
N ASP A 163 -12.32 -34.91 -16.76
CA ASP A 163 -11.20 -35.62 -17.40
C ASP A 163 -9.97 -34.70 -17.57
N TRP A 164 -10.22 -33.41 -17.88
CA TRP A 164 -9.19 -32.38 -17.90
C TRP A 164 -8.54 -32.21 -16.52
N GLY A 165 -9.34 -32.11 -15.46
CA GLY A 165 -8.83 -31.99 -14.08
C GLY A 165 -8.00 -33.20 -13.65
N ARG A 166 -8.38 -34.42 -14.06
CA ARG A 166 -7.64 -35.65 -13.70
C ARG A 166 -6.25 -35.72 -14.33
N ARG A 167 -6.04 -35.09 -15.48
CA ARG A 167 -4.79 -35.20 -16.25
C ARG A 167 -3.95 -33.92 -16.30
N LEU A 168 -4.60 -32.76 -16.39
CA LEU A 168 -3.97 -31.46 -16.60
C LEU A 168 -4.05 -30.51 -15.40
N SER A 169 -4.80 -30.89 -14.35
CA SER A 169 -4.81 -30.19 -13.06
C SER A 169 -4.94 -31.20 -11.91
N ALA A 170 -4.12 -32.25 -11.98
CA ALA A 170 -4.22 -33.40 -11.11
C ALA A 170 -3.95 -33.04 -9.63
N SER A 171 -4.58 -33.80 -8.73
CA SER A 171 -4.25 -33.80 -7.31
C SER A 171 -3.34 -34.98 -7.00
N CYS A 172 -2.46 -34.87 -6.01
CA CYS A 172 -1.54 -35.95 -5.62
C CYS A 172 -1.78 -36.46 -4.21
N ARG A 173 -1.29 -37.68 -3.95
CA ARG A 173 -1.18 -38.24 -2.60
C ARG A 173 -0.33 -37.31 -1.73
N ARG A 174 -0.78 -37.06 -0.49
CA ARG A 174 -0.13 -36.15 0.46
C ARG A 174 0.65 -36.85 1.58
N GLU A 175 0.49 -38.16 1.70
CA GLU A 175 1.12 -38.99 2.73
C GLU A 175 1.93 -40.12 2.09
N ALA A 176 3.06 -40.43 2.71
CA ALA A 176 3.96 -41.52 2.33
C ALA A 176 4.20 -42.42 3.53
N ASP A 177 4.22 -43.73 3.27
CA ASP A 177 4.64 -44.76 4.23
C ASP A 177 6.17 -44.76 4.42
N ASP A 178 6.63 -45.55 5.39
CA ASP A 178 8.04 -45.64 5.74
C ASP A 178 8.88 -46.32 4.63
N ASP A 179 8.28 -47.21 3.83
CA ASP A 179 8.96 -47.85 2.70
C ASP A 179 9.27 -46.85 1.59
N TRP A 180 8.30 -46.01 1.20
CA TRP A 180 8.50 -44.93 0.24
C TRP A 180 9.64 -44.01 0.70
N ARG A 181 9.65 -43.64 1.99
CA ARG A 181 10.69 -42.76 2.57
C ARG A 181 12.06 -43.42 2.56
N ALA A 182 12.13 -44.70 2.92
CA ALA A 182 13.37 -45.47 2.88
C ALA A 182 13.93 -45.58 1.45
N ARG A 183 13.07 -45.86 0.46
CA ARG A 183 13.45 -45.90 -0.96
C ARG A 183 13.93 -44.55 -1.45
N PHE A 184 13.24 -43.46 -1.11
CA PHE A 184 13.67 -42.11 -1.50
C PHE A 184 15.03 -41.76 -0.86
N ALA A 185 15.22 -42.11 0.41
CA ALA A 185 16.47 -41.90 1.14
C ALA A 185 17.61 -42.84 0.71
N ALA A 186 17.36 -43.92 -0.04
CA ALA A 186 18.41 -44.79 -0.56
C ALA A 186 19.16 -44.21 -1.77
N GLN A 187 18.69 -43.08 -2.32
CA GLN A 187 19.37 -42.41 -3.43
C GLN A 187 20.82 -42.01 -3.05
N PRO A 188 21.80 -42.15 -3.95
CA PRO A 188 23.22 -42.04 -3.60
C PRO A 188 23.68 -40.60 -3.29
N SER A 189 23.19 -39.61 -4.03
CA SER A 189 23.63 -38.23 -3.89
C SER A 189 22.93 -37.50 -2.75
N ARG A 190 23.68 -36.69 -2.00
CA ARG A 190 23.14 -35.86 -0.90
C ARG A 190 22.26 -34.73 -1.40
N LEU A 191 22.61 -34.16 -2.56
CA LEU A 191 21.84 -33.13 -3.25
C LEU A 191 21.08 -33.80 -4.39
N LEU A 192 19.76 -33.61 -4.45
CA LEU A 192 18.92 -34.14 -5.51
C LEU A 192 18.25 -32.99 -6.25
N LEU A 193 17.99 -33.18 -7.54
CA LEU A 193 17.23 -32.27 -8.36
C LEU A 193 16.13 -33.04 -9.09
N THR A 194 14.91 -32.51 -9.00
CA THR A 194 13.71 -33.08 -9.62
C THR A 194 12.85 -32.01 -10.27
N GLN A 195 11.83 -32.46 -11.00
CA GLN A 195 10.87 -31.62 -11.70
C GLN A 195 9.77 -31.14 -10.75
N GLY A 196 9.32 -29.90 -10.91
CA GLY A 196 8.02 -29.47 -10.44
C GLY A 196 6.91 -29.89 -11.42
N PHE A 197 5.67 -29.54 -11.11
CA PHE A 197 4.51 -29.55 -12.02
C PHE A 197 4.03 -30.92 -12.55
N ILE A 198 4.87 -31.96 -12.55
CA ILE A 198 4.58 -33.27 -13.14
C ILE A 198 4.40 -34.36 -12.06
N ALA A 199 3.56 -35.35 -12.35
CA ALA A 199 3.28 -36.50 -11.50
C ALA A 199 2.92 -37.74 -12.32
N ARG A 200 2.89 -38.93 -11.70
CA ARG A 200 2.42 -40.18 -12.30
C ARG A 200 0.90 -40.24 -12.28
N HIS A 201 0.28 -40.54 -13.40
CA HIS A 201 -1.17 -40.80 -13.43
C HIS A 201 -1.49 -42.25 -12.98
N PRO A 202 -2.63 -42.52 -12.31
CA PRO A 202 -3.03 -43.88 -11.89
C PRO A 202 -3.05 -44.90 -13.02
N GLY A 203 -3.62 -44.53 -14.17
CA GLY A 203 -3.64 -45.35 -15.40
C GLY A 203 -2.31 -45.42 -16.16
N GLY A 204 -1.20 -44.92 -15.58
CA GLY A 204 0.10 -44.83 -16.24
C GLY A 204 0.31 -43.54 -17.04
N GLY A 205 1.59 -43.26 -17.32
CA GLY A 205 2.04 -42.05 -18.01
C GLY A 205 2.03 -40.80 -17.13
N THR A 206 2.13 -39.63 -17.77
CA THR A 206 2.30 -38.33 -17.10
C THR A 206 0.97 -37.66 -16.81
N ALA A 207 0.80 -37.12 -15.60
CA ALA A 207 -0.18 -36.10 -15.26
C ALA A 207 0.55 -34.80 -14.90
N VAL A 208 -0.11 -33.66 -15.07
CA VAL A 208 0.40 -32.37 -14.63
C VAL A 208 -0.54 -31.72 -13.61
N LEU A 209 0.04 -30.93 -12.71
CA LEU A 209 -0.65 -30.38 -11.54
C LEU A 209 -1.41 -29.09 -11.84
N GLY A 210 -1.28 -28.53 -13.04
CA GLY A 210 -1.89 -27.26 -13.43
C GLY A 210 -1.11 -26.04 -12.93
N ARG A 211 -1.77 -24.88 -12.84
CA ARG A 211 -1.14 -23.64 -12.37
C ARG A 211 -0.57 -23.80 -10.96
N GLY A 212 0.61 -23.22 -10.73
CA GLY A 212 1.35 -23.37 -9.47
C GLY A 212 1.82 -24.79 -9.16
N GLY A 213 1.86 -25.66 -10.17
CA GLY A 213 2.22 -27.06 -9.99
C GLY A 213 3.61 -27.26 -9.39
N SER A 214 4.60 -26.42 -9.72
CA SER A 214 5.94 -26.53 -9.13
C SER A 214 5.99 -26.21 -7.64
N ASP A 215 5.24 -25.19 -7.18
CA ASP A 215 5.11 -24.90 -5.74
C ASP A 215 4.41 -26.06 -5.03
N THR A 216 3.38 -26.60 -5.67
CA THR A 216 2.62 -27.75 -5.16
C THR A 216 3.51 -29.00 -5.08
N SER A 217 4.33 -29.29 -6.09
CA SER A 217 5.30 -30.39 -6.06
C SER A 217 6.29 -30.26 -4.91
N ALA A 218 6.85 -29.06 -4.68
CA ALA A 218 7.78 -28.82 -3.60
C ALA A 218 7.14 -29.03 -2.22
N ALA A 219 5.90 -28.55 -2.05
CA ALA A 219 5.14 -28.78 -0.84
C ALA A 219 4.79 -30.27 -0.62
N LEU A 220 4.40 -30.97 -1.69
CA LEU A 220 4.14 -32.41 -1.65
C LEU A 220 5.39 -33.17 -1.21
N PHE A 221 6.54 -32.94 -1.86
CA PHE A 221 7.81 -33.54 -1.44
C PHE A 221 8.15 -33.18 0.01
N GLY A 222 7.92 -31.93 0.43
CA GLY A 222 8.10 -31.50 1.81
C GLY A 222 7.32 -32.36 2.80
N GLY A 223 6.03 -32.57 2.55
CA GLY A 223 5.17 -33.40 3.40
C GLY A 223 5.51 -34.89 3.35
N LEU A 224 5.71 -35.45 2.14
CA LEU A 224 6.06 -36.85 1.93
C LEU A 224 7.40 -37.20 2.61
N LEU A 225 8.36 -36.29 2.61
CA LEU A 225 9.66 -36.48 3.27
C LEU A 225 9.65 -36.14 4.76
N ARG A 226 8.59 -35.50 5.29
CA ARG A 226 8.63 -34.78 6.59
C ARG A 226 9.88 -33.89 6.66
N ALA A 227 10.07 -33.10 5.61
CA ALA A 227 11.20 -32.19 5.51
C ALA A 227 11.22 -31.21 6.69
N ARG A 228 12.41 -30.72 7.04
CA ARG A 228 12.58 -29.70 8.08
C ARG A 228 11.88 -28.39 7.70
N ARG A 229 11.88 -28.06 6.40
CA ARG A 229 11.16 -26.94 5.80
C ARG A 229 11.13 -27.04 4.28
N VAL A 230 10.22 -26.29 3.67
CA VAL A 230 10.14 -26.04 2.23
C VAL A 230 10.46 -24.56 1.98
N GLU A 231 11.38 -24.26 1.07
CA GLU A 231 11.72 -22.89 0.66
C GLU A 231 11.27 -22.67 -0.79
N ILE A 232 10.43 -21.66 -1.01
CA ILE A 232 9.96 -21.21 -2.32
C ILE A 232 10.77 -19.98 -2.70
N TRP A 233 11.69 -20.14 -3.64
CA TRP A 233 12.56 -19.06 -4.12
C TRP A 233 11.95 -18.40 -5.35
N THR A 234 11.66 -17.11 -5.23
CA THR A 234 11.04 -16.28 -6.26
C THR A 234 11.80 -14.96 -6.44
N ASP A 235 11.23 -14.02 -7.19
CA ASP A 235 11.75 -12.66 -7.46
C ASP A 235 11.17 -11.58 -6.53
N VAL A 236 10.33 -11.99 -5.58
CA VAL A 236 9.73 -11.15 -4.54
C VAL A 236 10.15 -11.73 -3.18
N PRO A 237 10.55 -10.91 -2.20
CA PRO A 237 11.08 -11.42 -0.94
C PRO A 237 10.03 -12.13 -0.07
N GLY A 238 8.74 -11.93 -0.30
CA GLY A 238 7.70 -12.59 0.47
C GLY A 238 6.31 -12.05 0.16
N MET A 239 5.37 -12.34 1.06
CA MET A 239 4.03 -11.74 1.05
C MET A 239 4.07 -10.38 1.75
N PHE A 240 3.23 -9.45 1.29
CA PHE A 240 3.18 -8.09 1.82
C PHE A 240 1.77 -7.74 2.30
N THR A 241 1.66 -6.70 3.12
CA THR A 241 0.38 -6.18 3.60
C THR A 241 -0.52 -5.65 2.48
N ALA A 242 0.04 -5.29 1.33
CA ALA A 242 -0.67 -4.92 0.11
C ALA A 242 0.23 -5.20 -1.11
N ASN A 243 -0.30 -5.09 -2.34
CA ASN A 243 0.53 -5.18 -3.54
C ASN A 243 1.57 -4.04 -3.55
N PRO A 244 2.89 -4.34 -3.45
CA PRO A 244 3.89 -3.27 -3.31
C PRO A 244 4.08 -2.37 -4.53
N ARG A 245 3.52 -2.78 -5.68
CA ARG A 245 3.49 -1.95 -6.89
C ARG A 245 2.41 -0.87 -6.85
N GLU A 246 1.35 -1.10 -6.08
CA GLU A 246 0.24 -0.16 -5.90
C GLU A 246 0.40 0.63 -4.60
N VAL A 247 0.96 0.00 -3.55
CA VAL A 247 1.15 0.59 -2.23
C VAL A 247 2.63 0.49 -1.81
N PRO A 248 3.44 1.55 -2.05
CA PRO A 248 4.87 1.55 -1.71
C PRO A 248 5.18 1.34 -0.22
N ASP A 249 4.25 1.75 0.66
CA ASP A 249 4.32 1.56 2.12
C ASP A 249 3.90 0.16 2.59
N ALA A 250 3.57 -0.75 1.66
CA ALA A 250 3.28 -2.13 2.01
C ALA A 250 4.46 -2.78 2.75
N ARG A 251 4.17 -3.43 3.88
CA ARG A 251 5.17 -4.07 4.75
C ARG A 251 5.30 -5.54 4.44
N LEU A 252 6.53 -6.06 4.50
CA LEU A 252 6.79 -7.50 4.36
C LEU A 252 6.16 -8.25 5.54
N LEU A 253 5.36 -9.28 5.27
CA LEU A 253 4.82 -10.17 6.29
C LEU A 253 5.88 -11.22 6.62
N THR A 254 6.59 -11.06 7.74
CA THR A 254 7.72 -11.92 8.11
C THR A 254 7.28 -13.29 8.60
N ARG A 255 6.10 -13.37 9.20
CA ARG A 255 5.55 -14.63 9.72
C ARG A 255 4.02 -14.68 9.61
N LEU A 256 3.49 -15.80 9.11
CA LEU A 256 2.06 -16.05 8.94
C LEU A 256 1.68 -17.46 9.38
N ASP A 257 0.42 -17.65 9.77
CA ASP A 257 -0.14 -18.99 9.86
C ASP A 257 -0.61 -19.50 8.49
N TYR A 258 -0.86 -20.80 8.41
CA TYR A 258 -1.27 -21.45 7.15
C TYR A 258 -2.64 -21.02 6.63
N ALA A 259 -3.59 -20.71 7.52
CA ALA A 259 -4.92 -20.28 7.13
C ALA A 259 -4.89 -18.84 6.62
N GLU A 260 -4.14 -17.95 7.27
CA GLU A 260 -3.91 -16.59 6.79
C GLU A 260 -3.19 -16.57 5.44
N ALA A 261 -2.08 -17.31 5.31
CA ALA A 261 -1.35 -17.38 4.05
C ALA A 261 -2.23 -17.94 2.91
N GLN A 262 -3.14 -18.86 3.22
CA GLN A 262 -4.11 -19.40 2.28
C GLN A 262 -5.06 -18.32 1.78
N GLU A 263 -5.65 -17.54 2.67
CA GLU A 263 -6.57 -16.45 2.34
C GLU A 263 -5.87 -15.31 1.58
N ILE A 264 -4.63 -14.96 1.94
CA ILE A 264 -3.84 -13.95 1.22
C ILE A 264 -3.52 -14.42 -0.20
N ALA A 265 -3.15 -15.70 -0.36
CA ALA A 265 -2.82 -16.28 -1.66
C ALA A 265 -4.05 -16.41 -2.59
N THR A 266 -5.24 -16.70 -2.05
CA THR A 266 -6.48 -16.82 -2.86
C THR A 266 -7.05 -15.46 -3.27
N THR A 267 -6.89 -14.44 -2.44
CA THR A 267 -7.55 -13.13 -2.64
C THR A 267 -6.77 -12.17 -3.53
N GLY A 268 -5.56 -12.51 -3.98
CA GLY A 268 -4.85 -11.72 -5.01
C GLY A 268 -3.33 -11.69 -4.89
N ALA A 269 -2.72 -12.24 -3.83
CA ALA A 269 -1.26 -12.28 -3.71
C ALA A 269 -0.66 -13.38 -4.60
N LYS A 270 -0.22 -12.99 -5.81
CA LYS A 270 0.36 -13.91 -6.82
C LYS A 270 1.76 -14.44 -6.49
N VAL A 271 2.20 -14.37 -5.23
CA VAL A 271 3.54 -14.79 -4.80
C VAL A 271 3.63 -16.30 -4.57
N LEU A 272 2.55 -16.92 -4.11
CA LEU A 272 2.48 -18.36 -3.83
C LEU A 272 1.15 -18.90 -4.33
N HIS A 273 1.18 -20.07 -4.98
CA HIS A 273 -0.07 -20.71 -5.38
C HIS A 273 -0.78 -21.37 -4.19
N PRO A 274 -2.08 -21.10 -3.93
CA PRO A 274 -2.75 -21.57 -2.71
C PRO A 274 -2.72 -23.09 -2.50
N ARG A 275 -2.74 -23.87 -3.60
CA ARG A 275 -2.67 -25.35 -3.55
C ARG A 275 -1.38 -25.90 -2.92
N SER A 276 -0.30 -25.13 -2.84
CA SER A 276 0.96 -25.57 -2.22
C SER A 276 0.91 -25.56 -0.69
N LEU A 277 0.03 -24.80 -0.06
CA LEU A 277 -0.02 -24.68 1.40
C LEU A 277 -0.57 -25.96 2.06
N GLY A 278 -1.56 -26.58 1.42
CA GLY A 278 -2.28 -27.76 1.95
C GLY A 278 -1.37 -28.94 2.35
N PRO A 279 -0.47 -29.43 1.47
CA PRO A 279 0.45 -30.52 1.81
C PRO A 279 1.31 -30.23 3.05
N CYS A 280 1.93 -29.05 3.11
CA CYS A 280 2.79 -28.67 4.23
C CYS A 280 2.00 -28.49 5.53
N ARG A 281 0.80 -27.92 5.46
CA ARG A 281 -0.12 -27.75 6.59
C ARG A 281 -0.47 -29.10 7.24
N VAL A 282 -0.85 -30.09 6.43
CA VAL A 282 -1.23 -31.43 6.93
C VAL A 282 -0.05 -32.12 7.61
N SER A 283 1.16 -31.98 7.06
CA SER A 283 2.36 -32.61 7.62
C SER A 283 3.05 -31.81 8.73
N GLY A 284 2.59 -30.60 9.05
CA GLY A 284 3.23 -29.69 10.01
C GLY A 284 4.63 -29.22 9.57
N VAL A 285 4.93 -29.23 8.27
CA VAL A 285 6.24 -28.82 7.73
C VAL A 285 6.19 -27.31 7.50
N PRO A 286 7.10 -26.48 8.02
CA PRO A 286 7.08 -25.04 7.77
C PRO A 286 7.50 -24.70 6.33
N MET A 287 6.95 -23.61 5.79
CA MET A 287 7.26 -23.09 4.46
C MET A 287 7.90 -21.69 4.58
N ALA A 288 8.80 -21.34 3.67
CA ALA A 288 9.35 -19.99 3.56
C ALA A 288 9.29 -19.51 2.11
N ILE A 289 8.98 -18.23 1.92
CA ILE A 289 9.05 -17.54 0.63
C ILE A 289 10.25 -16.60 0.70
N LEU A 290 11.16 -16.71 -0.27
CA LEU A 290 12.46 -16.03 -0.26
C LEU A 290 12.78 -15.43 -1.64
N ASP A 291 13.61 -14.38 -1.65
CA ASP A 291 14.11 -13.74 -2.88
C ASP A 291 15.40 -14.42 -3.37
N THR A 292 15.40 -14.87 -4.63
CA THR A 292 16.57 -15.48 -5.27
C THR A 292 17.71 -14.47 -5.45
N THR A 293 17.38 -13.19 -5.66
CA THR A 293 18.35 -12.11 -5.91
C THR A 293 18.87 -11.46 -4.64
N ARG A 294 18.10 -11.54 -3.55
CA ARG A 294 18.42 -10.97 -2.23
C ARG A 294 18.23 -12.01 -1.11
N PRO A 295 19.07 -13.07 -1.07
CA PRO A 295 18.90 -14.19 -0.13
C PRO A 295 19.08 -13.81 1.35
N GLU A 296 19.60 -12.63 1.64
CA GLU A 296 19.79 -12.06 2.97
C GLU A 296 18.51 -11.51 3.59
N LEU A 297 17.49 -11.22 2.78
CA LEU A 297 16.20 -10.76 3.29
C LEU A 297 15.51 -11.89 4.07
N PRO A 298 14.81 -11.57 5.18
CA PRO A 298 14.19 -12.57 6.03
C PRO A 298 13.07 -13.36 5.32
N GLY A 299 12.42 -12.70 4.35
CA GLY A 299 11.26 -13.20 3.62
C GLY A 299 10.04 -13.49 4.49
N THR A 300 9.14 -14.35 4.00
CA THR A 300 7.91 -14.74 4.71
C THR A 300 7.98 -16.19 5.15
N ARG A 301 7.88 -16.44 6.45
CA ARG A 301 7.78 -17.78 7.03
C ARG A 301 6.34 -18.15 7.35
N ILE A 302 5.90 -19.34 6.96
CA ILE A 302 4.55 -19.86 7.16
C ILE A 302 4.64 -21.13 8.00
N ASP A 303 4.05 -21.09 9.21
CA ASP A 303 4.05 -22.23 10.12
C ASP A 303 2.88 -22.21 11.11
N ALA A 304 2.60 -23.36 11.74
CA ALA A 304 1.52 -23.50 12.71
C ALA A 304 1.85 -22.86 14.08
N ASP A 305 3.12 -22.57 14.36
CA ASP A 305 3.59 -21.98 15.62
C ASP A 305 3.59 -20.45 15.57
N ALA A 306 3.00 -19.85 14.54
CA ALA A 306 2.92 -18.41 14.38
C ALA A 306 2.10 -17.79 15.53
N ALA A 307 2.59 -16.67 16.07
CA ALA A 307 1.86 -15.93 17.08
C ALA A 307 0.53 -15.43 16.48
N HIS A 308 -0.57 -15.69 17.17
CA HIS A 308 -1.89 -15.25 16.76
C HIS A 308 -2.02 -13.77 17.11
N VAL A 309 -1.57 -12.91 16.21
CA VAL A 309 -1.75 -11.45 16.30
C VAL A 309 -3.11 -11.10 15.68
N PRO A 310 -4.12 -10.70 16.48
CA PRO A 310 -5.39 -10.24 15.94
C PRO A 310 -5.21 -8.94 15.17
N GLY A 311 -5.89 -8.81 14.03
CA GLY A 311 -5.71 -7.66 13.15
C GLY A 311 -5.78 -8.05 11.68
N VAL A 312 -6.02 -7.06 10.84
CA VAL A 312 -5.82 -7.17 9.39
C VAL A 312 -4.33 -7.30 9.14
N LYS A 313 -3.94 -8.31 8.35
CA LYS A 313 -2.55 -8.57 7.94
C LYS A 313 -2.30 -8.17 6.51
N ALA A 314 -3.30 -8.32 5.64
CA ALA A 314 -3.18 -7.91 4.25
C ALA A 314 -4.49 -7.35 3.70
N ILE A 315 -4.35 -6.49 2.70
CA ILE A 315 -5.42 -6.01 1.83
C ILE A 315 -5.05 -6.29 0.38
N SER A 316 -6.01 -6.78 -0.40
CA SER A 316 -5.82 -7.13 -1.81
C SER A 316 -6.99 -6.65 -2.66
N ARG A 317 -6.73 -6.45 -3.96
CA ARG A 317 -7.73 -6.08 -4.97
C ARG A 317 -7.72 -7.07 -6.13
N ARG A 318 -8.89 -7.46 -6.58
CA ARG A 318 -9.12 -8.30 -7.78
C ARG A 318 -10.13 -7.62 -8.71
N ASN A 319 -9.72 -7.36 -9.94
CA ASN A 319 -10.54 -6.72 -10.97
C ASN A 319 -11.23 -7.75 -11.88
N GLY A 320 -12.19 -7.29 -12.70
CA GLY A 320 -12.91 -8.13 -13.66
C GLY A 320 -13.93 -9.07 -13.03
N ILE A 321 -14.33 -8.84 -11.78
CA ILE A 321 -15.34 -9.64 -11.10
C ILE A 321 -16.70 -9.37 -11.74
N VAL A 322 -17.45 -10.43 -11.98
CA VAL A 322 -18.84 -10.35 -12.47
C VAL A 322 -19.77 -10.76 -11.35
N LEU A 323 -20.72 -9.90 -10.98
CA LEU A 323 -21.77 -10.23 -10.02
C LEU A 323 -23.05 -10.63 -10.75
N VAL A 324 -23.67 -11.71 -10.27
CA VAL A 324 -25.00 -12.16 -10.69
C VAL A 324 -25.91 -12.07 -9.47
N SER A 325 -26.80 -11.08 -9.47
CA SER A 325 -27.85 -10.90 -8.46
C SER A 325 -29.14 -11.56 -8.93
N MET A 326 -29.71 -12.39 -8.05
CA MET A 326 -30.87 -13.22 -8.31
C MET A 326 -31.94 -12.89 -7.27
N GLU A 327 -33.03 -12.27 -7.71
CA GLU A 327 -34.11 -11.81 -6.86
C GLU A 327 -35.36 -12.69 -7.05
N THR A 328 -35.97 -13.12 -5.93
CA THR A 328 -37.24 -13.84 -5.94
C THR A 328 -38.04 -13.59 -4.65
N VAL A 329 -39.36 -13.42 -4.80
CA VAL A 329 -40.29 -13.13 -3.68
C VAL A 329 -40.52 -14.36 -2.79
N GLY A 330 -40.21 -15.58 -3.28
CA GLY A 330 -40.55 -16.85 -2.64
C GLY A 330 -39.40 -17.62 -1.97
N MET A 331 -38.20 -17.05 -1.88
CA MET A 331 -37.00 -17.76 -1.43
C MET A 331 -37.13 -18.39 -0.04
N TRP A 332 -37.78 -17.67 0.90
CA TRP A 332 -37.94 -18.06 2.29
C TRP A 332 -38.90 -19.25 2.51
N GLN A 333 -39.67 -19.66 1.49
CA GLN A 333 -40.63 -20.76 1.57
C GLN A 333 -40.37 -21.88 0.54
N SER A 334 -39.46 -21.68 -0.41
CA SER A 334 -39.09 -22.69 -1.41
C SER A 334 -37.92 -23.55 -0.93
N VAL A 335 -38.19 -24.80 -0.57
CA VAL A 335 -37.13 -25.80 -0.33
C VAL A 335 -36.37 -26.03 -1.65
N GLY A 336 -35.04 -25.95 -1.61
CA GLY A 336 -34.18 -26.34 -2.73
C GLY A 336 -33.77 -25.21 -3.70
N PHE A 337 -34.25 -23.98 -3.54
CA PHE A 337 -33.93 -22.89 -4.48
C PHE A 337 -32.42 -22.65 -4.67
N LEU A 338 -31.64 -22.60 -3.58
CA LEU A 338 -30.18 -22.48 -3.67
C LEU A 338 -29.55 -23.69 -4.36
N ALA A 339 -30.06 -24.90 -4.10
CA ALA A 339 -29.56 -26.11 -4.76
C ALA A 339 -29.84 -26.07 -6.27
N ASP A 340 -31.03 -25.63 -6.68
CA ASP A 340 -31.39 -25.47 -8.10
C ASP A 340 -30.53 -24.42 -8.79
N ILE A 341 -30.24 -23.29 -8.12
CA ILE A 341 -29.30 -22.29 -8.62
C ILE A 341 -27.92 -22.90 -8.83
N PHE A 342 -27.32 -23.50 -7.80
CA PHE A 342 -25.97 -24.06 -7.91
C PHE A 342 -25.88 -25.21 -8.91
N GLU A 343 -26.95 -25.99 -9.08
CA GLU A 343 -27.05 -27.01 -10.12
C GLU A 343 -27.00 -26.40 -11.53
N ARG A 344 -27.62 -25.23 -11.75
CA ARG A 344 -27.52 -24.50 -13.02
C ARG A 344 -26.11 -23.98 -13.27
N PHE A 345 -25.47 -23.35 -12.27
CA PHE A 345 -24.05 -22.96 -12.37
C PHE A 345 -23.17 -24.17 -12.73
N ARG A 346 -23.40 -25.32 -12.09
CA ARG A 346 -22.70 -26.58 -12.37
C ARG A 346 -22.89 -27.06 -13.81
N ARG A 347 -24.12 -27.01 -14.35
CA ARG A 347 -24.42 -27.40 -15.74
C ARG A 347 -23.68 -26.56 -16.77
N HIS A 348 -23.49 -25.27 -16.48
CA HIS A 348 -22.74 -24.35 -17.33
C HIS A 348 -21.22 -24.38 -17.04
N GLY A 349 -20.77 -25.21 -16.10
CA GLY A 349 -19.35 -25.37 -15.76
C GLY A 349 -18.75 -24.14 -15.07
N LEU A 350 -19.57 -23.36 -14.35
CA LEU A 350 -19.15 -22.13 -13.67
C LEU A 350 -18.95 -22.38 -12.17
N SER A 351 -17.79 -21.96 -11.66
CA SER A 351 -17.45 -21.92 -10.24
C SER A 351 -17.87 -20.58 -9.63
N VAL A 352 -18.55 -20.64 -8.49
CA VAL A 352 -18.94 -19.46 -7.70
C VAL A 352 -17.87 -19.17 -6.65
N ASP A 353 -17.45 -17.92 -6.54
CA ASP A 353 -16.41 -17.47 -5.60
C ASP A 353 -17.03 -16.91 -4.31
N LEU A 354 -17.69 -15.75 -4.39
CA LEU A 354 -18.34 -15.09 -3.25
C LEU A 354 -19.85 -15.27 -3.31
N ILE A 355 -20.47 -15.34 -2.13
CA ILE A 355 -21.92 -15.41 -1.98
C ILE A 355 -22.34 -14.39 -0.92
N GLY A 356 -23.37 -13.60 -1.23
CA GLY A 356 -24.14 -12.82 -0.27
C GLY A 356 -25.62 -13.12 -0.43
N SER A 357 -26.30 -13.37 0.68
CA SER A 357 -27.74 -13.65 0.68
C SER A 357 -28.50 -12.71 1.59
N ALA A 358 -29.72 -12.43 1.18
CA ALA A 358 -30.79 -11.80 1.94
C ALA A 358 -32.05 -12.67 1.82
N GLU A 359 -33.14 -12.26 2.47
CA GLU A 359 -34.40 -13.02 2.47
C GLU A 359 -34.99 -13.24 1.07
N THR A 360 -34.75 -12.31 0.14
CA THR A 360 -35.34 -12.30 -1.22
C THR A 360 -34.31 -12.18 -2.35
N ASN A 361 -33.02 -12.07 -2.03
CA ASN A 361 -31.96 -11.85 -3.00
C ASN A 361 -30.73 -12.69 -2.67
N VAL A 362 -30.13 -13.29 -3.70
CA VAL A 362 -28.82 -13.94 -3.63
C VAL A 362 -27.94 -13.31 -4.68
N THR A 363 -26.80 -12.76 -4.26
CA THR A 363 -25.79 -12.24 -5.17
C THR A 363 -24.57 -13.14 -5.08
N VAL A 364 -24.11 -13.61 -6.23
CA VAL A 364 -22.90 -14.43 -6.34
C VAL A 364 -21.88 -13.75 -7.24
N SER A 365 -20.60 -13.96 -6.96
CA SER A 365 -19.52 -13.52 -7.84
C SER A 365 -18.97 -14.66 -8.70
N LEU A 366 -18.55 -14.30 -9.90
CA LEU A 366 -17.84 -15.14 -10.84
C LEU A 366 -16.46 -14.54 -11.11
N ASP A 367 -15.43 -15.36 -10.93
CA ASP A 367 -14.04 -14.98 -11.22
C ASP A 367 -13.65 -15.44 -12.65
N PRO A 368 -13.22 -14.53 -13.54
CA PRO A 368 -12.74 -14.87 -14.89
C PRO A 368 -11.39 -15.60 -14.93
N SER A 369 -10.64 -15.66 -13.83
CA SER A 369 -9.37 -16.39 -13.73
C SER A 369 -9.57 -17.90 -13.51
N GLU A 370 -10.68 -18.29 -12.88
CA GLU A 370 -11.09 -19.68 -12.68
C GLU A 370 -12.09 -20.17 -13.73
N ASN A 371 -12.84 -19.24 -14.34
CA ASN A 371 -13.89 -19.54 -15.31
C ASN A 371 -13.52 -18.98 -16.70
N LEU A 372 -13.72 -19.78 -17.76
CA LEU A 372 -13.76 -19.25 -19.14
C LEU A 372 -15.08 -18.49 -19.36
N VAL A 373 -15.17 -17.29 -18.79
CA VAL A 373 -16.34 -16.43 -18.87
C VAL A 373 -16.38 -15.75 -20.23
N SER A 374 -16.85 -16.48 -21.25
CA SER A 374 -17.25 -15.86 -22.51
C SER A 374 -18.64 -15.22 -22.37
N THR A 375 -18.89 -14.15 -23.12
CA THR A 375 -20.21 -13.47 -23.17
C THR A 375 -21.35 -14.47 -23.43
N ASP A 376 -21.10 -15.49 -24.25
CA ASP A 376 -22.07 -16.53 -24.61
C ASP A 376 -22.41 -17.48 -23.43
N VAL A 377 -21.48 -17.73 -22.51
CA VAL A 377 -21.75 -18.58 -21.34
C VAL A 377 -22.58 -17.82 -20.31
N LEU A 378 -22.26 -16.54 -20.06
CA LEU A 378 -23.04 -15.68 -19.17
C LEU A 378 -24.47 -15.45 -19.65
N ALA A 379 -24.67 -15.24 -20.96
CA ALA A 379 -25.99 -15.07 -21.55
C ALA A 379 -26.85 -16.33 -21.34
N ARG A 380 -26.30 -17.51 -21.63
CA ARG A 380 -26.98 -18.80 -21.42
C ARG A 380 -27.30 -19.08 -19.96
N LEU A 381 -26.37 -18.78 -19.05
CA LEU A 381 -26.63 -18.87 -17.61
C LEU A 381 -27.78 -17.95 -17.20
N SER A 382 -27.77 -16.70 -17.68
CA SER A 382 -28.78 -15.70 -17.33
C SER A 382 -30.16 -16.11 -17.84
N GLU A 383 -30.26 -16.66 -19.05
CA GLU A 383 -31.51 -17.20 -19.60
C GLU A 383 -32.03 -18.40 -18.80
N ASP A 384 -31.15 -19.31 -18.37
CA ASP A 384 -31.51 -20.46 -17.53
C ASP A 384 -32.03 -19.97 -16.18
N LEU A 385 -31.26 -19.12 -15.47
CA LEU A 385 -31.65 -18.53 -14.19
C LEU A 385 -32.94 -17.70 -14.26
N ALA A 386 -33.18 -16.98 -15.37
CA ALA A 386 -34.39 -16.19 -15.58
C ALA A 386 -35.69 -17.01 -15.55
N GLN A 387 -35.62 -18.34 -15.69
CA GLN A 387 -36.78 -19.22 -15.57
C GLN A 387 -37.31 -19.35 -14.14
N VAL A 388 -36.52 -19.03 -13.11
CA VAL A 388 -36.89 -19.22 -11.69
C VAL A 388 -36.73 -17.96 -10.84
N CYS A 389 -35.96 -16.98 -11.29
CA CYS A 389 -35.73 -15.73 -10.58
C CYS A 389 -35.50 -14.57 -11.54
N ARG A 390 -35.55 -13.34 -11.03
CA ARG A 390 -35.12 -12.16 -11.79
C ARG A 390 -33.60 -12.02 -11.68
N VAL A 391 -32.92 -11.97 -12.82
CA VAL A 391 -31.46 -11.90 -12.88
C VAL A 391 -31.00 -10.49 -13.23
N LYS A 392 -29.99 -10.00 -12.51
CA LYS A 392 -29.26 -8.77 -12.81
C LYS A 392 -27.77 -9.08 -12.81
N VAL A 393 -27.09 -8.74 -13.90
CA VAL A 393 -25.63 -8.85 -14.02
C VAL A 393 -25.00 -7.48 -13.77
N ILE A 394 -23.96 -7.42 -12.96
CA ILE A 394 -23.20 -6.19 -12.65
C ILE A 394 -21.73 -6.48 -12.96
N ALA A 395 -21.15 -5.73 -13.89
CA ALA A 395 -19.77 -5.84 -14.34
C ALA A 395 -19.36 -4.56 -15.11
N PRO A 396 -18.06 -4.21 -15.15
CA PRO A 396 -16.96 -4.83 -14.40
C PRO A 396 -16.91 -4.34 -12.94
N CYS A 397 -16.69 -5.27 -12.02
CA CYS A 397 -16.52 -4.97 -10.59
C CYS A 397 -15.12 -5.32 -10.10
N ALA A 398 -14.71 -4.69 -8.99
CA ALA A 398 -13.52 -5.05 -8.24
C ALA A 398 -13.87 -5.57 -6.85
N ALA A 399 -13.21 -6.65 -6.42
CA ALA A 399 -13.28 -7.16 -5.06
C ALA A 399 -12.06 -6.68 -4.27
N ILE A 400 -12.30 -5.96 -3.16
CA ILE A 400 -11.30 -5.54 -2.18
C ILE A 400 -11.46 -6.44 -0.97
N THR A 401 -10.42 -7.21 -0.64
CA THR A 401 -10.46 -8.16 0.47
C THR A 401 -9.47 -7.78 1.56
N LEU A 402 -9.98 -7.65 2.78
CA LEU A 402 -9.20 -7.59 4.01
C LEU A 402 -8.98 -9.02 4.51
N VAL A 403 -7.73 -9.36 4.82
CA VAL A 403 -7.35 -10.67 5.34
C VAL A 403 -6.60 -10.51 6.65
N GLY A 404 -7.01 -11.26 7.68
CA GLY A 404 -6.34 -11.30 8.98
C GLY A 404 -7.21 -11.95 10.04
N LEU A 405 -6.72 -12.04 11.26
CA LEU A 405 -7.38 -12.78 12.33
C LEU A 405 -8.36 -11.89 13.11
N GLY A 406 -9.59 -12.38 13.32
CA GLY A 406 -10.56 -11.77 14.24
C GLY A 406 -11.40 -10.66 13.62
N MET A 407 -11.72 -10.76 12.32
CA MET A 407 -12.41 -9.72 11.54
C MET A 407 -13.71 -9.23 12.20
N ARG A 408 -14.51 -10.10 12.83
CA ARG A 408 -15.74 -9.73 13.56
C ARG A 408 -15.46 -8.79 14.73
N SER A 409 -14.41 -9.07 15.49
CA SER A 409 -14.07 -8.25 16.65
C SER A 409 -13.51 -6.88 16.25
N LEU A 410 -12.97 -6.77 15.04
CA LEU A 410 -12.36 -5.55 14.50
C LEU A 410 -13.35 -4.61 13.80
N LEU A 411 -14.62 -4.99 13.63
CA LEU A 411 -15.61 -4.16 12.94
C LEU A 411 -15.69 -2.71 13.47
N HIS A 412 -15.54 -2.52 14.79
CA HIS A 412 -15.55 -1.20 15.42
C HIS A 412 -14.33 -0.33 15.09
N LYS A 413 -13.21 -0.93 14.68
CA LYS A 413 -12.01 -0.22 14.22
C LYS A 413 -12.02 0.06 12.73
N LEU A 414 -12.93 -0.56 11.98
CA LEU A 414 -13.03 -0.36 10.54
C LEU A 414 -13.89 0.86 10.19
N SER A 415 -14.39 1.65 11.16
CA SER A 415 -15.29 2.79 10.92
C SER A 415 -14.81 3.72 9.81
N ASP A 416 -13.52 4.03 9.82
CA ASP A 416 -12.92 5.00 8.90
C ASP A 416 -12.72 4.36 7.52
N VAL A 417 -12.40 3.07 7.48
CA VAL A 417 -12.43 2.24 6.27
C VAL A 417 -13.84 2.22 5.64
N TRP A 418 -14.90 2.06 6.44
CA TRP A 418 -16.29 2.14 5.95
C TRP A 418 -16.62 3.53 5.42
N ALA A 419 -16.18 4.58 6.11
CA ALA A 419 -16.40 5.97 5.72
C ALA A 419 -15.68 6.31 4.41
N THR A 420 -14.52 5.69 4.14
CA THR A 420 -13.75 5.88 2.90
C THR A 420 -14.51 5.41 1.66
N PHE A 421 -15.32 4.35 1.78
CA PHE A 421 -16.23 3.94 0.69
C PHE A 421 -17.35 4.98 0.44
N GLY A 422 -17.57 5.94 1.35
CA GLY A 422 -18.37 7.14 1.12
C GLY A 422 -19.76 6.89 0.53
N ARG A 423 -20.03 7.47 -0.65
CA ARG A 423 -21.26 7.29 -1.44
C ARG A 423 -21.15 6.17 -2.48
N GLU A 424 -20.00 5.48 -2.55
CA GLU A 424 -19.77 4.44 -3.54
C GLU A 424 -20.71 3.26 -3.32
N ARG A 425 -21.16 2.66 -4.43
CA ARG A 425 -22.11 1.54 -4.36
C ARG A 425 -21.35 0.25 -4.09
N VAL A 426 -21.24 -0.10 -2.80
CA VAL A 426 -20.88 -1.47 -2.41
C VAL A 426 -22.01 -2.40 -2.83
N HIS A 427 -21.75 -3.24 -3.84
CA HIS A 427 -22.72 -4.19 -4.40
C HIS A 427 -22.83 -5.47 -3.57
N LEU A 428 -21.73 -5.90 -2.97
CA LEU A 428 -21.66 -7.12 -2.16
C LEU A 428 -20.66 -6.94 -1.02
N ILE A 429 -21.04 -7.37 0.18
CA ILE A 429 -20.14 -7.59 1.30
C ILE A 429 -20.20 -9.08 1.62
N SER A 430 -19.04 -9.73 1.65
CA SER A 430 -18.94 -11.15 1.99
C SER A 430 -17.93 -11.33 3.11
N GLN A 431 -18.36 -11.98 4.19
CA GLN A 431 -17.51 -12.31 5.32
C GLN A 431 -17.39 -13.83 5.43
N SER A 432 -16.15 -14.31 5.54
CA SER A 432 -15.88 -15.72 5.80
C SER A 432 -16.39 -16.18 7.18
N SER A 433 -16.83 -17.45 7.23
CA SER A 433 -17.25 -18.08 8.48
C SER A 433 -16.10 -18.32 9.46
N ASN A 434 -14.87 -18.48 8.93
CA ASN A 434 -13.64 -18.72 9.69
C ASN A 434 -13.04 -17.44 10.32
N ASP A 435 -13.67 -16.29 10.12
CA ASP A 435 -13.27 -14.99 10.67
C ASP A 435 -11.88 -14.50 10.20
N LEU A 436 -11.44 -14.95 9.02
CA LEU A 436 -10.13 -14.62 8.44
C LEU A 436 -10.17 -13.58 7.33
N ASN A 437 -11.33 -13.35 6.72
CA ASN A 437 -11.46 -12.41 5.62
C ASN A 437 -12.78 -11.62 5.65
N LEU A 438 -12.75 -10.43 5.08
CA LEU A 438 -13.90 -9.57 4.81
C LEU A 438 -13.70 -8.93 3.43
N THR A 439 -14.64 -9.15 2.51
CA THR A 439 -14.55 -8.69 1.12
C THR A 439 -15.66 -7.72 0.77
N PHE A 440 -15.29 -6.64 0.09
CA PHE A 440 -16.18 -5.63 -0.48
C PHE A 440 -16.11 -5.72 -2.00
N VAL A 441 -17.25 -5.69 -2.68
CA VAL A 441 -17.30 -5.62 -4.13
C VAL A 441 -17.93 -4.31 -4.56
N ILE A 442 -17.19 -3.52 -5.33
CA ILE A 442 -17.55 -2.20 -5.84
C ILE A 442 -17.38 -2.15 -7.36
N ASP A 443 -17.85 -1.09 -8.01
CA ASP A 443 -17.57 -0.86 -9.43
C ASP A 443 -16.05 -0.69 -9.64
N GLU A 444 -15.52 -1.25 -10.74
CA GLU A 444 -14.07 -1.27 -10.96
C GLU A 444 -13.46 0.13 -11.11
N ALA A 445 -14.23 1.07 -11.68
CA ALA A 445 -13.82 2.47 -11.84
C ALA A 445 -13.59 3.19 -10.50
N ASP A 446 -14.34 2.82 -9.45
CA ASP A 446 -14.27 3.45 -8.13
C ASP A 446 -13.18 2.78 -7.25
N ALA A 447 -12.62 1.65 -7.69
CA ALA A 447 -11.57 0.93 -6.98
C ALA A 447 -10.15 1.44 -7.27
N ASP A 448 -9.98 2.22 -8.35
CA ASP A 448 -8.68 2.78 -8.71
C ASP A 448 -8.24 3.86 -7.71
N GLY A 449 -7.01 3.77 -7.23
CA GLY A 449 -6.46 4.69 -6.21
C GLY A 449 -6.97 4.44 -4.78
N LEU A 450 -7.94 3.55 -4.57
CA LEU A 450 -8.53 3.31 -3.26
C LEU A 450 -7.64 2.45 -2.34
N LEU A 451 -6.86 1.53 -2.92
CA LEU A 451 -6.06 0.56 -2.16
C LEU A 451 -5.00 1.20 -1.23
N PRO A 452 -4.22 2.22 -1.65
CA PRO A 452 -3.30 2.94 -0.76
C PRO A 452 -4.01 3.66 0.39
N VAL A 453 -5.15 4.30 0.12
CA VAL A 453 -5.94 5.03 1.13
C VAL A 453 -6.45 4.05 2.19
N LEU A 454 -7.10 2.97 1.77
CA LEU A 454 -7.58 1.94 2.70
C LEU A 454 -6.45 1.29 3.49
N HIS A 455 -5.28 1.10 2.88
CA HIS A 455 -4.11 0.55 3.56
C HIS A 455 -3.61 1.49 4.68
N ALA A 456 -3.56 2.80 4.43
CA ALA A 456 -3.22 3.79 5.45
C ALA A 456 -4.25 3.85 6.59
N GLU A 457 -5.54 3.93 6.27
CA GLU A 457 -6.63 3.94 7.26
C GLU A 457 -6.66 2.70 8.16
N LEU A 458 -6.29 1.53 7.61
CA LEU A 458 -6.14 0.30 8.39
C LEU A 458 -5.01 0.40 9.41
N ILE A 459 -3.92 1.08 9.07
CA ILE A 459 -2.78 1.30 9.97
C ILE A 459 -3.18 2.30 11.06
N ASP A 460 -3.76 3.43 10.67
CA ASP A 460 -4.09 4.54 11.56
C ASP A 460 -5.16 4.16 12.58
N SER A 461 -6.18 3.41 12.15
CA SER A 461 -7.21 2.87 13.05
C SER A 461 -6.69 1.79 14.01
N GLY A 462 -5.46 1.30 13.81
CA GLY A 462 -4.89 0.17 14.53
C GLY A 462 -5.64 -1.14 14.26
N ALA A 463 -6.38 -1.23 13.15
CA ALA A 463 -6.93 -2.48 12.64
C ALA A 463 -5.84 -3.37 12.03
N MET A 464 -4.80 -2.77 11.44
CA MET A 464 -3.55 -3.40 11.00
C MET A 464 -2.43 -3.05 11.98
N PRO A 465 -2.06 -3.94 12.92
CA PRO A 465 -1.12 -3.64 13.99
C PRO A 465 0.35 -3.71 13.51
N VAL A 466 0.76 -2.80 12.63
CA VAL A 466 2.10 -2.77 12.01
C VAL A 466 3.26 -2.64 12.99
N TYR A 467 2.98 -2.24 14.23
CA TYR A 467 3.95 -2.18 15.33
C TYR A 467 4.35 -3.57 15.86
N GLU A 468 3.62 -4.63 15.52
CA GLU A 468 3.96 -6.01 15.87
C GLU A 468 5.06 -6.56 14.95
N THR A 469 6.32 -6.21 15.25
CA THR A 469 7.50 -6.52 14.42
C THR A 469 7.77 -8.02 14.21
N GLY A 470 7.13 -8.89 15.00
CA GLY A 470 7.15 -10.34 14.80
C GLY A 470 6.37 -10.82 13.58
N VAL A 471 5.47 -9.99 13.05
CA VAL A 471 4.63 -10.27 11.85
C VAL A 471 4.90 -9.25 10.75
N PHE A 472 5.04 -7.97 11.11
CA PHE A 472 5.22 -6.88 10.16
C PHE A 472 6.69 -6.45 10.08
N GLY A 473 7.29 -6.66 8.92
CA GLY A 473 8.67 -6.33 8.60
C GLY A 473 8.85 -4.95 7.96
N PRO A 474 9.98 -4.72 7.26
CA PRO A 474 10.25 -3.45 6.60
C PRO A 474 9.26 -3.17 5.47
N ARG A 475 9.08 -1.88 5.15
CA ARG A 475 8.27 -1.46 4.01
C ARG A 475 8.98 -1.81 2.71
N TRP A 476 8.21 -1.98 1.64
CA TRP A 476 8.78 -2.25 0.32
C TRP A 476 9.73 -1.16 -0.14
N LYS A 477 9.38 0.12 0.07
CA LYS A 477 10.27 1.25 -0.19
C LYS A 477 11.58 1.22 0.62
N ASP A 478 11.54 0.77 1.89
CA ASP A 478 12.74 0.60 2.72
C ASP A 478 13.65 -0.49 2.10
N ILE A 479 13.07 -1.60 1.62
CA ILE A 479 13.79 -2.70 0.98
C ILE A 479 14.44 -2.27 -0.35
N LEU A 480 13.82 -1.34 -1.08
CA LEU A 480 14.39 -0.78 -2.32
C LEU A 480 15.44 0.32 -2.06
N GLY A 481 15.55 0.82 -0.83
CA GLY A 481 16.46 1.92 -0.50
C GLY A 481 16.04 3.26 -1.11
N THR A 482 14.76 3.43 -1.45
CA THR A 482 14.23 4.65 -2.08
C THR A 482 13.82 5.72 -1.06
N VAL A 483 13.94 5.43 0.24
CA VAL A 483 13.47 6.30 1.32
C VAL A 483 14.42 7.46 1.52
N ARG A 484 13.89 8.68 1.49
CA ARG A 484 14.62 9.86 1.94
C ARG A 484 14.69 9.88 3.46
N PRO A 485 15.88 9.73 4.08
CA PRO A 485 15.97 9.78 5.53
C PRO A 485 15.58 11.16 6.02
N ARG A 486 14.72 11.22 7.05
CA ARG A 486 14.44 12.46 7.76
C ARG A 486 15.75 12.97 8.40
N PRO A 487 16.13 14.24 8.19
CA PRO A 487 17.30 14.81 8.87
C PRO A 487 17.13 14.76 10.39
N ASP A 488 18.24 14.68 11.12
CA ASP A 488 18.19 14.83 12.58
C ASP A 488 17.55 16.17 12.94
N PRO A 489 16.56 16.21 13.85
CA PRO A 489 15.88 17.43 14.19
C PRO A 489 16.81 18.37 14.98
N TRP A 490 16.69 19.68 14.71
CA TRP A 490 17.56 20.73 15.27
C TRP A 490 17.64 20.69 16.80
N TRP A 491 16.55 20.32 17.47
CA TRP A 491 16.47 20.31 18.93
C TRP A 491 17.41 19.29 19.59
N ARG A 492 17.90 18.28 18.85
CA ARG A 492 18.96 17.38 19.35
C ARG A 492 20.27 18.11 19.57
N GLY A 493 20.62 19.01 18.65
CA GLY A 493 21.82 19.86 18.75
C GLY A 493 21.69 20.93 19.84
N GLU A 494 20.48 21.43 20.07
CA GLU A 494 20.18 22.47 21.06
C GLU A 494 19.74 21.92 22.43
N ARG A 495 19.98 20.64 22.71
CA ARG A 495 19.46 19.96 23.91
C ARG A 495 19.78 20.69 25.21
N GLU A 496 21.04 21.08 25.43
CA GLU A 496 21.45 21.75 26.67
C GLU A 496 20.74 23.10 26.87
N ARG A 497 20.57 23.86 25.79
CA ARG A 497 19.86 25.14 25.81
C ARG A 497 18.38 24.94 26.09
N LEU A 498 17.76 23.93 25.49
CA LEU A 498 16.34 23.59 25.73
C LEU A 498 16.10 23.13 27.16
N LEU A 499 17.03 22.36 27.76
CA LEU A 499 16.96 21.99 29.17
C LEU A 499 17.05 23.21 30.10
N ALA A 500 17.93 24.17 29.79
CA ALA A 500 18.01 25.42 30.54
C ALA A 500 16.68 26.22 30.46
N LEU A 501 16.11 26.35 29.26
CA LEU A 501 14.81 27.02 29.08
C LEU A 501 13.67 26.29 29.80
N ALA A 502 13.69 24.95 29.82
CA ALA A 502 12.72 24.14 30.58
C ALA A 502 12.88 24.31 32.11
N ALA A 503 14.11 24.54 32.59
CA ALA A 503 14.38 24.83 34.00
C ALA A 503 13.81 26.18 34.42
N ASP A 504 13.88 27.20 33.55
CA ASP A 504 13.34 28.55 33.77
C ASP A 504 11.80 28.60 33.79
N GLY A 505 11.14 27.59 33.24
CA GLY A 505 9.70 27.39 33.40
C GLY A 505 9.03 26.72 32.21
N THR A 506 8.00 25.93 32.51
CA THR A 506 7.12 25.20 31.58
C THR A 506 5.65 25.47 31.92
N PRO A 507 4.71 25.33 30.96
CA PRO A 507 4.92 24.99 29.54
C PRO A 507 5.47 26.16 28.70
N ARG A 508 6.31 25.85 27.70
CA ARG A 508 7.01 26.87 26.89
C ARG A 508 7.19 26.40 25.44
N TYR A 509 6.88 27.27 24.48
CA TYR A 509 7.24 27.09 23.08
C TYR A 509 8.63 27.67 22.80
N VAL A 510 9.43 26.97 22.02
CA VAL A 510 10.73 27.45 21.55
C VAL A 510 10.79 27.32 20.04
N TYR A 511 11.08 28.42 19.34
CA TYR A 511 11.18 28.45 17.87
C TYR A 511 12.61 28.70 17.40
N HIS A 512 13.08 27.84 16.49
CA HIS A 512 14.42 27.87 15.90
C HIS A 512 14.40 28.59 14.54
N LEU A 513 14.77 29.88 14.52
CA LEU A 513 14.74 30.70 13.32
C LEU A 513 15.67 30.22 12.18
N PRO A 514 16.83 29.60 12.43
CA PRO A 514 17.62 29.01 11.34
C PRO A 514 16.85 27.92 10.57
N THR A 515 15.99 27.14 11.23
CA THR A 515 15.14 26.14 10.54
C THR A 515 14.13 26.85 9.63
N VAL A 516 13.47 27.91 10.13
CA VAL A 516 12.53 28.73 9.34
C VAL A 516 13.21 29.30 8.09
N ARG A 517 14.40 29.91 8.25
CA ARG A 517 15.18 30.48 7.13
C ARG A 517 15.61 29.40 6.14
N THR A 518 16.00 28.22 6.62
CA THR A 518 16.37 27.09 5.77
C THR A 518 15.19 26.64 4.92
N ARG A 519 14.02 26.44 5.51
CA ARG A 519 12.78 26.08 4.79
C ARG A 519 12.36 27.16 3.80
N ALA A 520 12.51 28.43 4.15
CA ALA A 520 12.25 29.56 3.26
C ALA A 520 13.17 29.54 2.03
N ARG A 521 14.48 29.36 2.24
CA ARG A 521 15.48 29.29 1.15
C ARG A 521 15.27 28.09 0.22
N GLN A 522 14.85 26.95 0.76
CA GLN A 522 14.50 25.78 -0.04
C GLN A 522 13.36 26.09 -1.03
N LEU A 523 12.30 26.79 -0.60
CA LEU A 523 11.22 27.22 -1.48
C LEU A 523 11.60 28.34 -2.44
N LEU A 524 12.51 29.23 -2.04
CA LEU A 524 13.08 30.24 -2.94
C LEU A 524 13.90 29.61 -4.07
N GLY A 525 14.49 28.44 -3.84
CA GLY A 525 15.20 27.67 -4.86
C GLY A 525 14.31 27.11 -5.98
N VAL A 526 12.98 27.09 -5.82
CA VAL A 526 12.04 26.62 -6.84
C VAL A 526 11.72 27.77 -7.82
N GLU A 527 12.48 27.86 -8.91
CA GLU A 527 12.41 28.98 -9.88
C GLU A 527 11.05 29.15 -10.56
N SER A 528 10.24 28.09 -10.63
CA SER A 528 8.92 28.11 -11.26
C SER A 528 7.87 28.90 -10.46
N VAL A 529 8.15 29.22 -9.20
CA VAL A 529 7.27 30.00 -8.32
C VAL A 529 7.72 31.46 -8.31
N ASP A 530 6.83 32.37 -8.70
CA ASP A 530 7.12 33.80 -8.82
C ASP A 530 6.82 34.54 -7.52
N ARG A 531 5.68 34.25 -6.86
CA ARG A 531 5.26 34.89 -5.60
C ARG A 531 5.12 33.90 -4.46
N ARG A 532 5.52 34.29 -3.25
CA ARG A 532 5.49 33.44 -2.06
C ARG A 532 4.95 34.23 -0.89
N TYR A 533 3.86 33.77 -0.30
CA TYR A 533 3.26 34.36 0.90
C TYR A 533 3.35 33.36 2.06
N TYR A 534 3.73 33.85 3.23
CA TYR A 534 3.63 33.04 4.45
C TYR A 534 2.26 33.22 5.08
N ALA A 535 1.50 32.12 5.21
CA ALA A 535 0.21 32.09 5.89
C ALA A 535 0.39 32.24 7.41
N ILE A 536 0.18 33.44 7.94
CA ILE A 536 0.58 33.76 9.32
C ILE A 536 -0.27 33.05 10.37
N LYS A 537 -1.47 32.59 10.00
CA LYS A 537 -2.32 31.71 10.82
C LYS A 537 -1.61 30.44 11.30
N ALA A 538 -0.53 30.03 10.62
CA ALA A 538 0.33 28.95 11.08
C ALA A 538 1.13 29.35 12.34
N ASN A 539 1.75 30.53 12.33
CA ASN A 539 2.44 31.12 13.49
C ASN A 539 2.68 32.63 13.29
N PRO A 540 1.95 33.51 13.99
CA PRO A 540 2.06 34.96 13.80
C PRO A 540 3.22 35.59 14.60
N HIS A 541 4.13 34.81 15.20
CA HIS A 541 5.17 35.36 16.08
C HIS A 541 6.04 36.42 15.36
N PRO A 542 6.20 37.65 15.91
CA PRO A 542 6.83 38.76 15.19
C PRO A 542 8.25 38.49 14.66
N ALA A 543 9.04 37.68 15.39
CA ALA A 543 10.39 37.32 14.94
C ALA A 543 10.38 36.39 13.71
N ILE A 544 9.41 35.48 13.61
CA ILE A 544 9.22 34.60 12.45
C ILE A 544 8.78 35.43 11.24
N LEU A 545 7.81 36.34 11.43
CA LEU A 545 7.35 37.24 10.37
C LEU A 545 8.50 38.07 9.79
N ARG A 546 9.32 38.69 10.65
CA ARG A 546 10.50 39.45 10.22
C ARG A 546 11.52 38.58 9.50
N ALA A 547 11.79 37.38 9.99
CA ALA A 547 12.73 36.46 9.36
C ALA A 547 12.28 36.06 7.94
N LEU A 548 11.01 35.72 7.75
CA LEU A 548 10.48 35.32 6.45
C LEU A 548 10.41 36.49 5.45
N VAL A 549 10.01 37.68 5.91
CA VAL A 549 10.01 38.88 5.04
C VAL A 549 11.43 39.23 4.60
N ALA A 550 12.42 39.08 5.48
CA ALA A 550 13.83 39.32 5.16
C ALA A 550 14.39 38.33 4.11
N GLU A 551 13.90 37.08 4.09
CA GLU A 551 14.23 36.11 3.03
C GLU A 551 13.47 36.39 1.71
N GLY A 552 12.45 37.24 1.71
CA GLY A 552 11.73 37.67 0.50
C GLY A 552 10.25 37.29 0.44
N PHE A 553 9.69 36.65 1.48
CA PHE A 553 8.28 36.28 1.49
C PHE A 553 7.35 37.48 1.71
N GLY A 554 6.21 37.50 1.01
CA GLY A 554 5.04 38.27 1.42
C GLY A 554 4.31 37.58 2.58
N LEU A 555 3.20 38.15 3.04
CA LEU A 555 2.43 37.61 4.17
C LEU A 555 0.95 37.45 3.78
N GLU A 556 0.38 36.29 4.08
CA GLU A 556 -1.04 35.99 3.89
C GLU A 556 -1.77 36.07 5.22
N CYS A 557 -2.91 36.76 5.22
CA CYS A 557 -3.76 37.04 6.37
C CYS A 557 -5.20 36.64 6.07
N VAL A 558 -5.88 36.04 7.05
CA VAL A 558 -7.30 35.65 6.95
C VAL A 558 -8.25 36.57 7.73
N SER A 559 -7.72 37.53 8.50
CA SER A 559 -8.50 38.54 9.22
C SER A 559 -7.87 39.94 9.18
N LEU A 560 -8.67 40.98 9.37
CA LEU A 560 -8.17 42.36 9.46
C LEU A 560 -7.25 42.56 10.69
N ALA A 561 -7.47 41.79 11.76
CA ALA A 561 -6.60 41.79 12.94
C ALA A 561 -5.20 41.27 12.61
N GLU A 562 -5.11 40.21 11.80
CA GLU A 562 -3.84 39.69 11.27
C GLU A 562 -3.12 40.72 10.39
N VAL A 563 -3.85 41.40 9.50
CA VAL A 563 -3.29 42.51 8.69
C VAL A 563 -2.73 43.61 9.61
N GLY A 564 -3.46 43.97 10.67
CA GLY A 564 -3.00 44.92 11.68
C GLY A 564 -1.71 44.47 12.37
N HIS A 565 -1.66 43.22 12.79
CA HIS A 565 -0.50 42.60 13.44
C HIS A 565 0.73 42.56 12.53
N VAL A 566 0.55 42.27 11.24
CA VAL A 566 1.62 42.27 10.23
C VAL A 566 2.30 43.63 10.14
N PHE A 567 1.53 44.70 9.92
CA PHE A 567 2.11 46.03 9.78
C PHE A 567 2.74 46.57 11.09
N ALA A 568 2.24 46.11 12.24
CA ALA A 568 2.87 46.41 13.54
C ALA A 568 4.20 45.65 13.72
N SER A 569 4.24 44.38 13.32
CA SER A 569 5.39 43.48 13.51
C SER A 569 6.52 43.69 12.50
N VAL A 570 6.17 44.15 11.30
CA VAL A 570 7.07 44.40 10.17
C VAL A 570 6.82 45.81 9.59
N PRO A 571 7.27 46.87 10.29
CA PRO A 571 7.07 48.25 9.82
C PRO A 571 7.74 48.48 8.46
N GLY A 572 7.01 49.12 7.54
CA GLY A 572 7.52 49.43 6.20
C GLY A 572 7.37 48.31 5.16
N LEU A 573 6.68 47.20 5.50
CA LEU A 573 6.27 46.22 4.50
C LEU A 573 5.33 46.86 3.48
N ASP A 574 5.63 46.71 2.19
CA ASP A 574 4.77 47.14 1.10
C ASP A 574 3.41 46.42 1.19
N PRO A 575 2.28 47.14 1.28
CA PRO A 575 0.94 46.53 1.30
C PRO A 575 0.67 45.58 0.13
N ALA A 576 1.29 45.80 -1.04
CA ALA A 576 1.16 44.90 -2.19
C ALA A 576 1.74 43.49 -1.94
N ARG A 577 2.61 43.34 -0.93
CA ARG A 577 3.16 42.05 -0.47
C ARG A 577 2.31 41.39 0.63
N VAL A 578 1.16 41.97 0.96
CA VAL A 578 0.20 41.40 1.90
C VAL A 578 -1.02 40.94 1.13
N LEU A 579 -1.38 39.67 1.32
CA LEU A 579 -2.53 39.03 0.73
C LEU A 579 -3.59 38.79 1.81
N PHE A 580 -4.80 39.28 1.58
CA PHE A 580 -5.94 39.09 2.47
C PHE A 580 -6.89 38.05 1.86
N THR A 581 -6.88 36.84 2.41
CA THR A 581 -7.65 35.69 1.92
C THR A 581 -8.66 35.21 2.97
N PRO A 582 -9.65 36.04 3.36
CA PRO A 582 -10.66 35.66 4.32
C PRO A 582 -11.61 34.60 3.76
N SER A 583 -12.41 34.00 4.64
CA SER A 583 -13.60 33.23 4.25
C SER A 583 -14.76 33.63 5.14
N PHE A 584 -15.86 34.08 4.53
CA PHE A 584 -17.04 34.62 5.24
C PHE A 584 -16.74 35.72 6.29
N ALA A 585 -15.70 36.52 6.09
CA ALA A 585 -15.40 37.64 6.98
C ALA A 585 -16.50 38.71 6.95
N PRO A 586 -16.67 39.51 8.02
CA PRO A 586 -17.49 40.72 8.01
C PRO A 586 -17.10 41.67 6.87
N VAL A 587 -18.07 42.33 6.24
CA VAL A 587 -17.81 43.24 5.10
C VAL A 587 -16.85 44.38 5.45
N ASP A 588 -16.90 44.88 6.69
CA ASP A 588 -16.03 45.95 7.17
C ASP A 588 -14.54 45.53 7.16
N GLU A 589 -14.24 44.23 7.25
CA GLU A 589 -12.87 43.73 7.10
C GLU A 589 -12.35 43.87 5.66
N TYR A 590 -13.20 43.63 4.65
CA TYR A 590 -12.84 43.86 3.25
C TYR A 590 -12.60 45.34 2.97
N ALA A 591 -13.48 46.21 3.47
CA ALA A 591 -13.31 47.66 3.35
C ALA A 591 -11.99 48.12 3.99
N GLY A 592 -11.73 47.68 5.23
CA GLY A 592 -10.48 48.00 5.94
C GLY A 592 -9.23 47.45 5.27
N ALA A 593 -9.31 46.28 4.62
CA ALA A 593 -8.21 45.72 3.83
C ALA A 593 -7.93 46.60 2.58
N PHE A 594 -8.96 46.99 1.82
CA PHE A 594 -8.79 47.87 0.67
C PHE A 594 -8.23 49.25 1.05
N GLU A 595 -8.63 49.82 2.19
CA GLU A 595 -8.09 51.09 2.71
C GLU A 595 -6.59 51.01 3.01
N ARG A 596 -6.10 49.83 3.42
CA ARG A 596 -4.68 49.58 3.67
C ARG A 596 -3.88 49.26 2.41
N GLY A 597 -4.55 49.13 1.26
CA GLY A 597 -3.90 48.84 -0.02
C GLY A 597 -3.40 47.40 -0.17
N VAL A 598 -3.91 46.45 0.63
CA VAL A 598 -3.54 45.03 0.51
C VAL A 598 -4.33 44.36 -0.61
N THR A 599 -3.79 43.26 -1.15
CA THR A 599 -4.49 42.46 -2.17
C THR A 599 -5.64 41.69 -1.51
N VAL A 600 -6.86 41.81 -2.01
CA VAL A 600 -8.05 41.20 -1.41
C VAL A 600 -8.54 40.04 -2.28
N THR A 601 -8.70 38.87 -1.67
CA THR A 601 -9.32 37.70 -2.28
C THR A 601 -10.80 37.62 -1.89
N VAL A 602 -11.65 37.28 -2.86
CA VAL A 602 -13.08 37.03 -2.67
C VAL A 602 -13.45 35.62 -3.12
N ASP A 603 -14.45 35.01 -2.50
CA ASP A 603 -14.80 33.60 -2.69
C ASP A 603 -16.28 33.36 -3.05
N ASN A 604 -17.10 34.40 -3.21
CA ASN A 604 -18.51 34.25 -3.50
C ASN A 604 -19.12 35.45 -4.26
N CYS A 605 -20.24 35.23 -4.97
CA CYS A 605 -20.94 36.28 -5.73
C CYS A 605 -21.71 37.24 -4.83
N GLU A 606 -22.15 36.75 -3.67
CA GLU A 606 -23.03 37.45 -2.74
C GLU A 606 -22.38 38.73 -2.20
N LEU A 607 -21.05 38.75 -2.06
CA LEU A 607 -20.28 39.95 -1.71
C LEU A 607 -20.54 41.12 -2.67
N LEU A 608 -20.44 40.89 -3.98
CA LEU A 608 -20.64 41.90 -5.01
C LEU A 608 -22.13 42.30 -5.12
N GLN A 609 -23.04 41.36 -4.90
CA GLN A 609 -24.49 41.62 -4.96
C GLN A 609 -24.97 42.49 -3.79
N ARG A 610 -24.50 42.20 -2.57
CA ARG A 610 -25.02 42.83 -1.35
C ARG A 610 -24.27 44.11 -0.97
N TRP A 611 -22.99 44.21 -1.30
CA TRP A 611 -22.15 45.36 -0.93
C TRP A 611 -21.40 45.95 -2.13
N PRO A 612 -22.10 46.34 -3.21
CA PRO A 612 -21.48 46.78 -4.45
C PRO A 612 -20.54 48.00 -4.27
N ASP A 613 -20.85 48.90 -3.32
CA ASP A 613 -20.07 50.12 -3.10
C ASP A 613 -18.67 49.85 -2.51
N VAL A 614 -18.50 48.73 -1.79
CA VAL A 614 -17.20 48.33 -1.22
C VAL A 614 -16.25 47.86 -2.32
N PHE A 615 -16.78 47.16 -3.32
CA PHE A 615 -15.98 46.50 -4.36
C PHE A 615 -15.86 47.33 -5.65
N ARG A 616 -16.72 48.32 -5.87
CA ARG A 616 -16.75 49.10 -7.12
C ARG A 616 -15.38 49.69 -7.48
N GLY A 617 -14.91 49.44 -8.71
CA GLY A 617 -13.64 49.96 -9.23
C GLY A 617 -12.39 49.34 -8.59
N ARG A 618 -12.51 48.25 -7.82
CA ARG A 618 -11.38 47.61 -7.12
C ARG A 618 -10.78 46.45 -7.93
N GLY A 619 -9.51 46.17 -7.68
CA GLY A 619 -8.85 44.94 -8.10
C GLY A 619 -9.02 43.86 -7.04
N VAL A 620 -9.35 42.63 -7.45
CA VAL A 620 -9.53 41.49 -6.54
C VAL A 620 -8.87 40.22 -7.08
N TRP A 621 -8.55 39.31 -6.18
CA TRP A 621 -8.31 37.91 -6.52
C TRP A 621 -9.59 37.12 -6.32
N LEU A 622 -9.84 36.12 -7.16
CA LEU A 622 -11.02 35.26 -7.04
C LEU A 622 -10.59 33.85 -6.63
N ARG A 623 -11.10 33.37 -5.49
CA ARG A 623 -10.91 31.99 -5.06
C ARG A 623 -11.97 31.09 -5.69
N ILE A 624 -11.57 30.02 -6.37
CA ILE A 624 -12.45 29.08 -7.06
C ILE A 624 -12.37 27.70 -6.41
N ASP A 625 -13.52 27.06 -6.23
CA ASP A 625 -13.62 25.62 -5.96
C ASP A 625 -13.73 24.86 -7.29
N LEU A 626 -12.72 24.05 -7.58
CA LEU A 626 -12.64 23.25 -8.81
C LEU A 626 -13.55 22.01 -8.78
N GLY A 627 -14.23 21.74 -7.65
CA GLY A 627 -15.21 20.67 -7.52
C GLY A 627 -14.65 19.31 -7.11
N PHE A 628 -13.34 19.23 -6.92
CA PHE A 628 -12.60 18.11 -6.33
C PHE A 628 -11.67 18.68 -5.24
N GLY A 629 -11.32 17.90 -4.22
CA GLY A 629 -10.45 18.31 -3.12
C GLY A 629 -9.67 17.12 -2.57
N ASP A 630 -8.48 17.37 -2.06
CA ASP A 630 -7.55 16.34 -1.58
C ASP A 630 -6.93 16.80 -0.26
N GLY A 631 -7.13 16.02 0.80
CA GLY A 631 -6.69 16.35 2.14
C GLY A 631 -6.75 15.15 3.06
N HIS A 632 -5.75 15.00 3.94
CA HIS A 632 -5.61 13.84 4.83
C HIS A 632 -6.71 13.71 5.92
N HIS A 633 -7.68 14.62 5.99
CA HIS A 633 -8.81 14.56 6.92
C HIS A 633 -9.97 15.44 6.41
N GLU A 634 -11.23 15.07 6.68
CA GLU A 634 -12.43 15.79 6.21
C GLU A 634 -12.40 17.31 6.54
N LYS A 635 -11.86 17.66 7.72
CA LYS A 635 -11.70 19.04 8.21
C LYS A 635 -10.60 19.85 7.51
N VAL A 636 -9.73 19.24 6.71
CA VAL A 636 -8.64 19.92 5.95
C VAL A 636 -8.80 19.81 4.44
N THR A 637 -9.84 19.12 3.95
CA THR A 637 -10.25 19.13 2.54
C THR A 637 -10.98 20.43 2.25
N THR A 638 -10.50 21.20 1.28
CA THR A 638 -11.02 22.55 1.00
C THR A 638 -11.65 22.73 -0.39
N GLY A 639 -11.80 21.64 -1.15
CA GLY A 639 -12.53 21.59 -2.42
C GLY A 639 -13.70 20.58 -2.40
N GLY A 640 -14.70 20.78 -3.27
CA GLY A 640 -15.86 19.88 -3.45
C GLY A 640 -17.18 20.39 -2.83
N LYS A 641 -18.30 19.72 -3.16
CA LYS A 641 -19.67 20.16 -2.82
C LYS A 641 -19.96 20.44 -1.33
N ALA A 642 -19.19 19.82 -0.43
CA ALA A 642 -19.31 20.03 1.02
C ALA A 642 -18.36 21.11 1.56
N SER A 643 -17.41 21.58 0.74
CA SER A 643 -16.51 22.66 1.10
C SER A 643 -17.28 23.97 1.22
N LYS A 644 -16.97 24.72 2.27
CA LYS A 644 -17.43 26.10 2.42
C LYS A 644 -16.54 27.10 1.66
N PHE A 645 -15.42 26.66 1.10
CA PHE A 645 -14.39 27.55 0.58
C PHE A 645 -14.46 27.68 -0.94
N GLY A 646 -14.29 28.90 -1.45
CA GLY A 646 -14.17 29.16 -2.89
C GLY A 646 -15.50 29.22 -3.61
N LEU A 647 -15.51 29.95 -4.73
CA LEU A 647 -16.65 30.05 -5.61
C LEU A 647 -16.73 28.79 -6.45
N ALA A 648 -17.88 28.10 -6.44
CA ALA A 648 -18.10 26.93 -7.29
C ALA A 648 -17.81 27.26 -8.77
N ALA A 649 -17.03 26.42 -9.44
CA ALA A 649 -16.66 26.56 -10.86
C ALA A 649 -17.85 26.91 -11.80
N SER A 650 -19.04 26.38 -11.52
CA SER A 650 -20.26 26.64 -12.30
C SER A 650 -20.81 28.07 -12.16
N ARG A 651 -20.43 28.81 -11.11
CA ARG A 651 -20.87 30.19 -10.84
C ARG A 651 -19.87 31.26 -11.26
N VAL A 652 -18.72 30.88 -11.83
CA VAL A 652 -17.70 31.86 -12.23
C VAL A 652 -18.23 32.82 -13.31
N GLU A 653 -19.11 32.36 -14.20
CA GLU A 653 -19.74 33.24 -15.21
C GLU A 653 -20.67 34.30 -14.58
N GLU A 654 -21.41 33.91 -13.54
CA GLU A 654 -22.23 34.84 -12.75
C GLU A 654 -21.35 35.90 -12.08
N PHE A 655 -20.24 35.48 -11.47
CA PHE A 655 -19.28 36.38 -10.85
C PHE A 655 -18.67 37.37 -11.85
N GLU A 656 -18.27 36.91 -13.04
CA GLU A 656 -17.75 37.77 -14.12
C GLU A 656 -18.76 38.82 -14.58
N ALA A 657 -20.05 38.47 -14.63
CA ALA A 657 -21.11 39.43 -14.97
C ALA A 657 -21.25 40.52 -13.90
N LEU A 658 -21.22 40.14 -12.62
CA LEU A 658 -21.27 41.08 -11.50
C LEU A 658 -20.02 41.97 -11.44
N ALA A 659 -18.85 41.38 -11.63
CA ALA A 659 -17.58 42.11 -11.63
C ALA A 659 -17.56 43.18 -12.74
N ARG A 660 -18.01 42.84 -13.95
CA ARG A 660 -18.15 43.80 -15.06
C ARG A 660 -19.13 44.93 -14.75
N ALA A 661 -20.26 44.65 -14.09
CA ALA A 661 -21.23 45.67 -13.72
C ALA A 661 -20.71 46.67 -12.66
N LEU A 662 -19.73 46.24 -11.86
CA LEU A 662 -19.11 47.03 -10.79
C LEU A 662 -17.75 47.61 -11.15
N ASP A 663 -17.25 47.38 -12.37
CA ASP A 663 -15.88 47.73 -12.77
C ASP A 663 -14.82 47.10 -11.85
N VAL A 664 -15.10 45.88 -11.36
CA VAL A 664 -14.16 45.08 -10.57
C VAL A 664 -13.23 44.35 -11.52
N ARG A 665 -11.92 44.50 -11.32
CA ARG A 665 -10.90 43.79 -12.11
C ARG A 665 -10.41 42.56 -11.36
N ILE A 666 -10.55 41.39 -11.98
CA ILE A 666 -10.03 40.13 -11.42
C ILE A 666 -8.58 39.96 -11.87
N THR A 667 -7.61 40.15 -10.97
CA THR A 667 -6.17 40.15 -11.29
C THR A 667 -5.46 38.86 -10.91
N GLY A 668 -6.07 38.03 -10.06
CA GLY A 668 -5.53 36.74 -9.65
C GLY A 668 -6.62 35.70 -9.47
N LEU A 669 -6.27 34.43 -9.67
CA LEU A 669 -7.10 33.29 -9.29
C LEU A 669 -6.41 32.50 -8.19
N HIS A 670 -7.18 32.06 -7.21
CA HIS A 670 -6.70 31.20 -6.14
C HIS A 670 -7.49 29.89 -6.12
N ALA A 671 -6.80 28.76 -6.03
CA ALA A 671 -7.40 27.49 -5.68
C ALA A 671 -6.59 26.85 -4.56
N HIS A 672 -7.30 26.21 -3.63
CA HIS A 672 -6.69 25.42 -2.57
C HIS A 672 -7.49 24.13 -2.47
N LEU A 673 -6.82 23.00 -2.74
CA LEU A 673 -7.47 21.68 -2.77
C LEU A 673 -7.43 21.00 -1.39
N GLY A 674 -6.54 21.46 -0.51
CA GLY A 674 -6.35 20.96 0.86
C GLY A 674 -4.86 20.89 1.21
N SER A 675 -4.52 20.12 2.25
CA SER A 675 -3.15 19.93 2.69
C SER A 675 -2.74 18.47 2.56
N GLY A 676 -1.63 18.18 1.89
CA GLY A 676 -1.18 16.80 1.66
C GLY A 676 -0.96 16.34 0.21
N VAL A 677 -0.95 17.25 -0.76
CA VAL A 677 -0.90 16.87 -2.19
C VAL A 677 0.53 16.55 -2.63
N GLU A 678 0.78 15.29 -3.01
CA GLU A 678 2.12 14.76 -3.25
C GLU A 678 2.44 14.44 -4.72
N THR A 679 1.46 14.38 -5.61
CA THR A 679 1.69 13.88 -6.98
C THR A 679 1.82 14.98 -8.02
N ARG A 680 2.76 14.78 -8.95
CA ARG A 680 3.03 15.68 -10.09
C ARG A 680 1.79 15.92 -10.95
N GLU A 681 0.99 14.89 -11.16
CA GLU A 681 -0.22 14.92 -12.00
C GLU A 681 -1.27 15.87 -11.42
N HIS A 682 -1.45 15.86 -10.09
CA HIS A 682 -2.47 16.65 -9.41
C HIS A 682 -2.21 18.16 -9.55
N TRP A 683 -0.97 18.60 -9.36
CA TRP A 683 -0.59 20.01 -9.52
C TRP A 683 -0.79 20.50 -10.95
N ARG A 684 -0.51 19.63 -11.93
CA ARG A 684 -0.76 19.93 -13.34
C ARG A 684 -2.24 20.11 -13.63
N GLU A 685 -3.09 19.19 -13.20
CA GLU A 685 -4.54 19.28 -13.41
C GLU A 685 -5.13 20.56 -12.81
N MET A 686 -4.70 20.92 -11.59
CA MET A 686 -5.16 22.14 -10.94
C MET A 686 -4.77 23.39 -11.74
N VAL A 687 -3.49 23.53 -12.12
CA VAL A 687 -3.04 24.73 -12.84
C VAL A 687 -3.65 24.78 -14.24
N ASP A 688 -3.77 23.64 -14.94
CA ASP A 688 -4.42 23.56 -16.25
C ASP A 688 -5.88 24.06 -16.16
N ALA A 689 -6.62 23.63 -15.13
CA ALA A 689 -7.99 24.06 -14.87
C ALA A 689 -8.09 25.56 -14.55
N MET A 690 -7.26 26.05 -13.62
CA MET A 690 -7.22 27.48 -13.26
C MET A 690 -6.84 28.37 -14.45
N ALA A 691 -5.86 27.94 -15.26
CA ALA A 691 -5.45 28.67 -16.45
C ALA A 691 -6.56 28.71 -17.52
N GLY A 692 -7.42 27.68 -17.58
CA GLY A 692 -8.64 27.70 -18.38
C GLY A 692 -9.56 28.87 -18.00
N PHE A 693 -9.85 29.03 -16.70
CA PHE A 693 -10.62 30.17 -16.19
C PHE A 693 -9.91 31.51 -16.40
N ALA A 694 -8.60 31.57 -16.12
CA ALA A 694 -7.81 32.78 -16.25
C ALA A 694 -7.83 33.36 -17.68
N ARG A 695 -7.66 32.50 -18.69
CA ARG A 695 -7.74 32.91 -20.10
C ARG A 695 -9.14 33.41 -20.49
N ARG A 696 -10.19 32.82 -19.92
CA ARG A 696 -11.57 33.26 -20.15
C ARG A 696 -11.83 34.64 -19.53
N ILE A 697 -11.35 34.87 -18.32
CA ILE A 697 -11.47 36.16 -17.62
C ILE A 697 -10.63 37.26 -18.30
N GLY A 698 -9.44 36.91 -18.80
CA GLY A 698 -8.60 37.77 -19.64
C GLY A 698 -7.82 38.86 -18.91
N THR A 699 -8.11 39.13 -17.64
CA THR A 699 -7.40 40.14 -16.80
C THR A 699 -6.52 39.52 -15.71
N VAL A 700 -6.51 38.19 -15.60
CA VAL A 700 -5.76 37.44 -14.57
C VAL A 700 -4.29 37.37 -14.94
N GLU A 701 -3.43 37.69 -13.98
CA GLU A 701 -1.97 37.70 -14.13
C GLU A 701 -1.31 36.64 -13.23
N VAL A 702 -1.94 36.28 -12.11
CA VAL A 702 -1.39 35.38 -11.09
C VAL A 702 -2.32 34.20 -10.84
N LEU A 703 -1.76 32.99 -10.76
CA LEU A 703 -2.43 31.78 -10.30
C LEU A 703 -1.81 31.38 -8.95
N ASP A 704 -2.58 31.54 -7.88
CA ASP A 704 -2.24 31.06 -6.56
C ASP A 704 -2.71 29.61 -6.37
N ILE A 705 -1.74 28.72 -6.23
CA ILE A 705 -1.96 27.27 -6.09
C ILE A 705 -2.05 26.84 -4.62
N GLY A 706 -2.07 27.80 -3.69
CA GLY A 706 -2.17 27.58 -2.25
C GLY A 706 -0.86 27.10 -1.61
N GLY A 707 -0.97 26.55 -0.40
CA GLY A 707 0.20 26.27 0.46
C GLY A 707 0.23 24.89 1.12
N GLY A 708 -0.51 23.92 0.57
CA GLY A 708 -0.78 22.60 1.18
C GLY A 708 0.41 21.65 1.31
N LEU A 709 1.64 22.15 1.33
CA LEU A 709 2.86 21.34 1.35
C LEU A 709 2.94 20.48 2.64
N PRO A 710 3.20 19.17 2.53
CA PRO A 710 3.29 18.27 3.68
C PRO A 710 4.59 18.46 4.47
N VAL A 711 4.59 17.98 5.72
CA VAL A 711 5.74 17.98 6.64
C VAL A 711 5.79 16.61 7.29
N PRO A 712 6.98 15.98 7.40
CA PRO A 712 7.11 14.70 8.09
C PRO A 712 6.94 14.90 9.61
N TYR A 713 6.01 14.17 10.22
CA TYR A 713 5.76 14.19 11.66
C TYR A 713 6.34 12.95 12.34
N ALA A 714 6.15 11.77 11.76
CA ALA A 714 6.67 10.52 12.27
C ALA A 714 8.12 10.28 11.81
N ALA A 715 8.80 9.32 12.46
CA ALA A 715 10.16 8.93 12.09
C ALA A 715 10.22 8.20 10.73
N ASP A 716 9.11 7.62 10.29
CA ASP A 716 8.99 6.88 9.04
C ASP A 716 8.39 7.71 7.90
N ASP A 717 7.95 8.94 8.17
CA ASP A 717 7.53 9.90 7.15
C ASP A 717 8.73 10.38 6.30
N GLU A 718 8.49 10.56 5.01
CA GLU A 718 9.50 11.09 4.10
C GLU A 718 9.40 12.62 4.00
N PRO A 719 10.54 13.33 3.93
CA PRO A 719 10.53 14.73 3.60
C PRO A 719 9.87 14.99 2.24
N PHE A 720 9.07 16.06 2.15
CA PHE A 720 8.44 16.49 0.91
C PHE A 720 9.45 16.68 -0.22
N ASP A 721 9.14 16.13 -1.40
CA ASP A 721 10.00 16.17 -2.58
C ASP A 721 9.93 17.52 -3.29
N LEU A 722 10.69 18.50 -2.78
CA LEU A 722 10.76 19.82 -3.40
C LEU A 722 11.34 19.78 -4.83
N GLU A 723 12.22 18.82 -5.15
CA GLU A 723 12.82 18.71 -6.48
C GLU A 723 11.80 18.21 -7.50
N ASP A 724 11.09 17.13 -7.19
CA ASP A 724 10.03 16.60 -8.07
C ASP A 724 8.88 17.60 -8.21
N TRP A 725 8.46 18.23 -7.11
CA TRP A 725 7.44 19.28 -7.13
C TRP A 725 7.88 20.47 -8.00
N GLY A 726 9.11 20.94 -7.84
CA GLY A 726 9.67 22.02 -8.65
C GLY A 726 9.75 21.68 -10.14
N ALA A 727 10.10 20.45 -10.48
CA ALA A 727 10.10 19.94 -11.86
C ALA A 727 8.68 19.88 -12.44
N GLY A 728 7.69 19.42 -11.66
CA GLY A 728 6.28 19.45 -12.04
C GLY A 728 5.78 20.86 -12.36
N LEU A 729 6.07 21.82 -11.49
CA LEU A 729 5.72 23.23 -11.73
C LEU A 729 6.46 23.81 -12.95
N ALA A 730 7.70 23.39 -13.22
CA ALA A 730 8.44 23.82 -14.41
C ALA A 730 7.77 23.32 -15.71
N ASP A 731 7.26 22.09 -15.71
CA ASP A 731 6.54 21.53 -16.85
C ASP A 731 5.21 22.26 -17.09
N VAL A 732 4.48 22.57 -16.02
CA VAL A 732 3.25 23.39 -16.07
C VAL A 732 3.54 24.79 -16.63
N ARG A 733 4.62 25.44 -16.17
CA ARG A 733 5.02 26.77 -16.64
C ARG A 733 5.33 26.80 -18.14
N LYS A 734 5.86 25.71 -18.71
CA LYS A 734 6.07 25.59 -20.17
C LYS A 734 4.75 25.61 -20.94
N VAL A 735 3.69 25.04 -20.37
CA VAL A 735 2.34 25.00 -20.98
C VAL A 735 1.60 26.34 -20.78
N HIS A 736 1.85 27.01 -19.66
CA HIS A 736 1.15 28.23 -19.25
C HIS A 736 2.11 29.41 -18.96
N PRO A 737 2.96 29.85 -19.91
CA PRO A 737 4.01 30.85 -19.64
C PRO A 737 3.49 32.28 -19.41
N GLY A 738 2.20 32.53 -19.64
CA GLY A 738 1.58 33.85 -19.51
C GLY A 738 1.07 34.18 -18.11
N PHE A 739 1.23 33.27 -17.13
CA PHE A 739 0.76 33.46 -15.76
C PHE A 739 1.89 33.30 -14.76
N GLU A 740 1.93 34.18 -13.77
CA GLU A 740 2.79 34.02 -12.59
C GLU A 740 2.20 33.00 -11.63
N LEU A 741 3.04 32.18 -10.99
CA LEU A 741 2.63 31.23 -9.97
C LEU A 741 2.87 31.79 -8.57
N ALA A 742 1.85 31.72 -7.72
CA ALA A 742 1.91 32.09 -6.30
C ALA A 742 1.65 30.90 -5.40
N ILE A 743 2.27 30.89 -4.20
CA ILE A 743 2.05 29.90 -3.16
C ILE A 743 1.88 30.56 -1.79
N GLU A 744 1.14 29.90 -0.89
CA GLU A 744 0.84 30.37 0.47
C GLU A 744 1.28 29.39 1.59
N PRO A 745 2.51 28.84 1.60
CA PRO A 745 2.90 27.82 2.58
C PRO A 745 2.90 28.39 4.01
N GLY A 746 2.20 27.73 4.92
CA GLY A 746 2.24 28.02 6.36
C GLY A 746 3.02 26.96 7.13
N ARG A 747 2.42 25.78 7.25
CA ARG A 747 2.94 24.65 8.04
C ARG A 747 4.37 24.25 7.64
N PHE A 748 4.65 24.14 6.34
CA PHE A 748 5.97 23.76 5.82
C PHE A 748 7.11 24.64 6.32
N LEU A 749 6.86 25.93 6.53
CA LEU A 749 7.89 26.88 6.94
C LEU A 749 8.24 26.82 8.43
N VAL A 750 7.29 26.43 9.28
CA VAL A 750 7.42 26.63 10.73
C VAL A 750 7.16 25.40 11.59
N ALA A 751 6.53 24.34 11.09
CA ALA A 751 6.16 23.17 11.91
C ALA A 751 7.38 22.57 12.63
N GLU A 752 8.38 22.13 11.86
CA GLU A 752 9.62 21.54 12.40
C GLU A 752 10.50 22.55 13.15
N ALA A 753 10.24 23.85 13.03
CA ALA A 753 11.02 24.88 13.70
C ALA A 753 10.61 25.06 15.17
N GLY A 754 9.49 24.50 15.61
CA GLY A 754 8.98 24.70 16.97
C GLY A 754 8.92 23.43 17.80
N VAL A 755 9.20 23.56 19.09
CA VAL A 755 8.97 22.53 20.10
C VAL A 755 8.18 23.09 21.27
N LEU A 756 7.39 22.24 21.94
CA LEU A 756 6.74 22.54 23.21
C LEU A 756 7.49 21.80 24.32
N LEU A 757 8.08 22.55 25.25
CA LEU A 757 8.70 22.06 26.46
C LEU A 757 7.64 21.96 27.56
N ALA A 758 7.60 20.81 28.21
CA ALA A 758 6.71 20.51 29.33
C ALA A 758 7.49 19.78 30.43
N ARG A 759 6.92 19.67 31.62
CA ARG A 759 7.49 18.92 32.74
C ARG A 759 6.63 17.71 33.05
N CYS A 760 7.28 16.56 33.25
CA CYS A 760 6.60 15.38 33.77
C CYS A 760 6.13 15.66 35.21
N SER A 761 4.82 15.76 35.39
CA SER A 761 4.22 15.97 36.71
C SER A 761 4.04 14.66 37.47
N GLN A 762 3.63 13.59 36.79
CA GLN A 762 3.32 12.29 37.39
C GLN A 762 3.64 11.15 36.43
N VAL A 763 4.04 10.00 36.99
CA VAL A 763 4.14 8.73 36.27
C VAL A 763 3.33 7.70 37.04
N VAL A 764 2.33 7.10 36.39
CA VAL A 764 1.40 6.17 37.05
C VAL A 764 1.20 4.90 36.23
N GLU A 765 0.97 3.80 36.91
CA GLU A 765 0.52 2.55 36.30
C GLU A 765 -0.90 2.25 36.80
N LYS A 766 -1.79 1.91 35.88
CA LYS A 766 -3.13 1.41 36.20
C LYS A 766 -3.48 0.27 35.24
N ASP A 767 -3.72 -0.91 35.79
CA ASP A 767 -4.13 -2.11 35.05
C ASP A 767 -3.20 -2.43 33.85
N GLY A 768 -1.89 -2.29 34.05
CA GLY A 768 -0.87 -2.52 33.00
C GLY A 768 -0.69 -1.37 32.01
N VAL A 769 -1.46 -0.28 32.12
CA VAL A 769 -1.27 0.93 31.31
C VAL A 769 -0.43 1.94 32.09
N HIS A 770 0.74 2.26 31.55
CA HIS A 770 1.62 3.30 32.08
C HIS A 770 1.27 4.66 31.48
N ARG A 771 1.21 5.71 32.31
CA ARG A 771 0.95 7.09 31.87
C ARG A 771 1.99 8.05 32.39
N VAL A 772 2.34 9.03 31.56
CA VAL A 772 3.13 10.21 31.91
C VAL A 772 2.22 11.42 31.82
N GLY A 773 1.97 12.07 32.95
CA GLY A 773 1.23 13.33 33.00
C GLY A 773 2.16 14.52 32.81
N LEU A 774 1.83 15.42 31.90
CA LEU A 774 2.56 16.68 31.66
C LEU A 774 1.89 17.85 32.40
N ASP A 775 2.62 18.94 32.59
CA ASP A 775 2.08 20.22 33.05
C ASP A 775 1.49 21.08 31.91
N ALA A 776 1.69 20.66 30.65
CA ALA A 776 0.97 21.12 29.47
C ALA A 776 -0.24 20.21 29.20
N GLY A 777 -1.34 20.76 28.65
CA GLY A 777 -2.49 19.97 28.16
C GLY A 777 -3.01 20.47 26.82
N MET A 778 -4.19 20.02 26.43
CA MET A 778 -4.87 20.38 25.19
C MET A 778 -5.11 21.90 25.06
N ASN A 779 -5.13 22.63 26.17
CA ASN A 779 -5.18 24.08 26.17
C ASN A 779 -3.88 24.74 25.65
N ALA A 780 -2.74 24.05 25.77
CA ALA A 780 -1.43 24.50 25.28
C ALA A 780 -1.15 24.00 23.86
N LEU A 781 -1.60 22.78 23.53
CA LEU A 781 -1.51 22.20 22.19
C LEU A 781 -2.77 21.36 21.91
N ILE A 782 -3.73 21.97 21.23
CA ILE A 782 -5.05 21.36 20.96
C ILE A 782 -5.02 20.33 19.83
N ARG A 783 -3.96 20.31 19.02
CA ARG A 783 -3.91 19.53 17.76
C ARG A 783 -4.15 18.02 17.95
N PRO A 784 -3.53 17.32 18.92
CA PRO A 784 -3.84 15.92 19.18
C PRO A 784 -5.32 15.70 19.52
N ALA A 785 -5.92 16.60 20.32
CA ALA A 785 -7.33 16.47 20.69
C ALA A 785 -8.31 16.82 19.55
N LEU A 786 -7.93 17.72 18.64
CA LEU A 786 -8.82 18.25 17.59
C LEU A 786 -8.74 17.49 16.26
N TYR A 787 -7.55 17.00 15.94
CA TYR A 787 -7.18 16.41 14.65
C TYR A 787 -6.55 15.02 14.77
N ASP A 788 -6.43 14.47 15.97
CA ASP A 788 -5.62 13.27 16.24
C ASP A 788 -4.19 13.42 15.69
N ALA A 789 -3.68 14.66 15.67
CA ALA A 789 -2.38 14.97 15.07
C ALA A 789 -1.23 14.32 15.84
N TRP A 790 -0.37 13.62 15.09
CA TRP A 790 0.84 13.04 15.64
C TRP A 790 1.93 14.10 15.90
N HIS A 791 2.65 13.92 17.00
CA HIS A 791 3.85 14.66 17.34
C HIS A 791 4.84 13.72 18.03
N ASP A 792 6.12 13.80 17.68
CA ASP A 792 7.15 13.05 18.41
C ASP A 792 7.28 13.61 19.84
N ILE A 793 7.27 12.71 20.82
CA ILE A 793 7.38 13.06 22.24
C ILE A 793 8.58 12.34 22.83
N VAL A 794 9.49 13.11 23.44
CA VAL A 794 10.71 12.58 24.03
C VAL A 794 10.91 13.08 25.46
N ASN A 795 11.54 12.24 26.28
CA ASN A 795 12.10 12.67 27.56
C ASN A 795 13.47 13.30 27.29
N LEU A 796 13.55 14.63 27.35
CA LEU A 796 14.72 15.40 26.98
C LEU A 796 15.90 15.18 27.95
N ASP A 797 15.61 14.93 29.22
CA ASP A 797 16.63 14.61 30.23
C ASP A 797 17.29 13.25 30.01
N ARG A 798 16.55 12.30 29.43
CA ARG A 798 16.95 10.88 29.38
C ARG A 798 17.15 10.33 27.97
N ILE A 799 17.49 11.20 27.01
CA ILE A 799 17.79 10.77 25.65
C ILE A 799 18.96 9.76 25.68
N GLY A 800 18.74 8.57 25.15
CA GLY A 800 19.73 7.50 25.08
C GLY A 800 19.71 6.52 26.26
N ASP A 801 18.84 6.72 27.25
CA ASP A 801 18.61 5.72 28.31
C ASP A 801 18.06 4.41 27.71
N GLY A 802 18.63 3.28 28.11
CA GLY A 802 18.54 2.03 27.35
C GLY A 802 17.14 1.43 27.20
N GLN A 803 16.51 0.99 28.30
CA GLN A 803 15.26 0.23 28.19
C GLN A 803 14.08 1.17 27.91
N LEU A 804 13.46 1.04 26.74
CA LEU A 804 12.22 1.74 26.39
C LEU A 804 10.99 1.00 26.91
N ARG A 805 9.93 1.75 27.21
CA ARG A 805 8.61 1.25 27.60
C ARG A 805 7.53 2.13 26.96
N ASP A 806 6.37 1.55 26.71
CA ASP A 806 5.22 2.27 26.17
C ASP A 806 4.50 3.05 27.29
N PHE A 807 4.22 4.33 27.05
CA PHE A 807 3.45 5.20 27.92
C PHE A 807 2.35 5.93 27.14
N ASP A 808 1.20 6.17 27.75
CA ASP A 808 0.28 7.21 27.29
C ASP A 808 0.71 8.55 27.89
N VAL A 809 0.94 9.55 27.04
CA VAL A 809 1.34 10.90 27.46
C VAL A 809 0.09 11.78 27.48
N VAL A 810 -0.24 12.32 28.65
CA VAL A 810 -1.50 13.01 28.92
C VAL A 810 -1.29 14.38 29.56
N GLY A 811 -2.26 15.27 29.43
CA GLY A 811 -2.25 16.57 30.08
C GLY A 811 -3.06 16.64 31.38
N PRO A 812 -3.11 17.81 32.04
CA PRO A 812 -3.79 18.03 33.32
C PRO A 812 -5.21 18.63 33.18
N ILE A 813 -5.80 18.65 31.98
CA ILE A 813 -7.16 19.10 31.70
C ILE A 813 -8.14 17.95 31.96
N CYS A 814 -9.26 18.26 32.60
CA CYS A 814 -10.30 17.28 32.93
C CYS A 814 -11.17 16.97 31.69
N GLU A 815 -10.54 16.47 30.63
CA GLU A 815 -11.21 16.01 29.41
C GLU A 815 -10.61 14.70 28.93
N SER A 816 -11.45 13.81 28.40
CA SER A 816 -11.01 12.51 27.89
C SER A 816 -10.09 12.63 26.68
N SER A 817 -10.17 13.73 25.95
CA SER A 817 -9.32 14.05 24.80
C SER A 817 -7.98 14.68 25.17
N ASP A 818 -7.68 14.94 26.45
CA ASP A 818 -6.41 15.54 26.87
C ASP A 818 -5.25 14.53 26.88
N VAL A 819 -4.97 14.01 25.69
CA VAL A 819 -3.96 13.00 25.41
C VAL A 819 -3.08 13.51 24.28
N PHE A 820 -1.79 13.64 24.51
CA PHE A 820 -0.83 14.05 23.49
C PHE A 820 -0.44 12.90 22.57
N GLY A 821 -0.33 11.69 23.13
CA GLY A 821 0.04 10.50 22.38
C GLY A 821 -0.20 9.23 23.19
N ARG A 822 -0.54 8.14 22.51
CA ARG A 822 -0.75 6.81 23.11
C ARG A 822 0.41 5.89 22.74
N ARG A 823 0.80 5.00 23.66
CA ARG A 823 1.92 4.04 23.46
C ARG A 823 3.22 4.69 22.97
N VAL A 824 3.52 5.89 23.46
CA VAL A 824 4.77 6.60 23.19
C VAL A 824 5.92 5.83 23.85
N LYS A 825 6.96 5.51 23.07
CA LYS A 825 8.15 4.85 23.59
C LYS A 825 9.07 5.84 24.30
N LEU A 826 9.09 5.77 25.62
CA LEU A 826 9.95 6.59 26.47
C LEU A 826 10.90 5.70 27.28
N PRO A 827 12.02 6.24 27.78
CA PRO A 827 12.85 5.53 28.75
C PRO A 827 12.02 5.02 29.92
N ALA A 828 12.17 3.75 30.28
CA ALA A 828 11.47 3.13 31.40
C ALA A 828 11.76 3.82 32.74
N ALA A 829 12.87 4.55 32.82
CA ALA A 829 13.28 5.37 33.95
C ALA A 829 12.64 6.78 33.98
N THR A 830 11.73 7.11 33.05
CA THR A 830 11.00 8.38 33.05
C THR A 830 10.32 8.62 34.40
N ALA A 831 10.55 9.79 34.98
CA ALA A 831 10.16 10.11 36.35
C ALA A 831 9.57 11.53 36.46
N PRO A 832 8.77 11.80 37.52
CA PRO A 832 8.32 13.15 37.83
C PRO A 832 9.50 14.12 37.97
N GLY A 833 9.36 15.31 37.39
CA GLY A 833 10.39 16.34 37.33
C GLY A 833 11.17 16.38 36.02
N ASP A 834 11.23 15.28 35.27
CA ASP A 834 11.93 15.23 33.98
C ASP A 834 11.34 16.25 32.98
N ALA A 835 12.22 16.87 32.19
CA ALA A 835 11.87 17.73 31.06
C ALA A 835 11.42 16.88 29.87
N MET A 836 10.23 17.18 29.37
CA MET A 836 9.60 16.52 28.23
C MET A 836 9.53 17.50 27.06
N LEU A 837 9.70 16.98 25.84
CA LEU A 837 9.64 17.76 24.61
C LEU A 837 8.61 17.13 23.68
N VAL A 838 7.68 17.95 23.18
CA VAL A 838 6.78 17.62 22.08
C VAL A 838 7.28 18.36 20.83
N ALA A 839 7.64 17.61 19.79
CA ALA A 839 8.28 18.13 18.58
C ALA A 839 7.28 18.64 17.54
N ASP A 840 7.79 19.37 16.55
CA ASP A 840 7.06 19.83 15.36
C ASP A 840 5.80 20.68 15.67
N THR A 841 5.84 21.44 16.78
CA THR A 841 4.72 22.24 17.28
C THR A 841 4.77 23.70 16.83
N GLY A 842 5.66 24.04 15.90
CA GLY A 842 5.84 25.42 15.44
C GLY A 842 4.71 25.96 14.58
N ALA A 843 3.87 25.10 14.01
CA ALA A 843 2.66 25.47 13.27
C ALA A 843 1.41 25.07 14.06
N TYR A 844 0.46 26.00 14.21
CA TYR A 844 -0.84 25.74 14.85
C TYR A 844 -0.73 25.23 16.30
N GLY A 845 0.38 25.53 16.98
CA GLY A 845 0.62 25.27 18.40
C GLY A 845 0.11 26.45 19.23
N HIS A 846 1.02 27.36 19.61
CA HIS A 846 0.71 28.54 20.45
C HIS A 846 -0.46 29.38 19.91
N VAL A 847 -0.55 29.57 18.59
CA VAL A 847 -1.64 30.36 17.96
C VAL A 847 -3.04 29.78 18.22
N MET A 848 -3.15 28.48 18.54
CA MET A 848 -4.40 27.82 18.93
C MET A 848 -4.48 27.56 20.45
N ALA A 849 -3.51 28.02 21.24
CA ALA A 849 -3.54 27.88 22.69
C ALA A 849 -4.65 28.75 23.30
N SER A 850 -5.19 28.31 24.42
CA SER A 850 -6.29 28.99 25.10
C SER A 850 -6.11 29.00 26.61
N THR A 851 -6.84 29.90 27.25
CA THR A 851 -6.94 29.97 28.72
C THR A 851 -8.06 29.07 29.26
N TYR A 852 -8.38 27.97 28.56
CA TYR A 852 -9.36 26.99 29.02
C TYR A 852 -8.97 26.46 30.42
N ASN A 853 -9.97 26.29 31.30
CA ASN A 853 -9.77 26.03 32.73
C ASN A 853 -8.89 27.07 33.46
N LEU A 854 -8.88 28.33 32.98
CA LEU A 854 -8.10 29.44 33.55
C LEU A 854 -6.59 29.17 33.63
N ARG A 855 -6.08 28.28 32.78
CA ARG A 855 -4.65 28.00 32.63
C ARG A 855 -4.01 29.15 31.86
N SER A 856 -2.79 29.54 32.24
CA SER A 856 -2.04 30.58 31.51
C SER A 856 -1.60 30.06 30.13
N LEU A 857 -1.44 30.97 29.17
CA LEU A 857 -0.83 30.64 27.89
C LEU A 857 0.65 30.28 28.09
N PRO A 858 1.21 29.33 27.32
CA PRO A 858 2.63 29.02 27.36
C PRO A 858 3.49 30.23 26.97
N VAL A 859 4.70 30.32 27.52
CA VAL A 859 5.69 31.34 27.13
C VAL A 859 6.25 30.98 25.74
N GLU A 860 6.69 31.97 24.94
CA GLU A 860 7.34 31.77 23.64
C GLU A 860 8.79 32.31 23.66
N ASP A 861 9.73 31.54 23.13
CA ASP A 861 11.15 31.93 23.00
C ASP A 861 11.68 31.69 21.59
N ILE A 862 12.74 32.42 21.27
CA ILE A 862 13.45 32.33 20.00
C ILE A 862 14.88 31.84 20.23
N ILE A 863 15.28 30.89 19.39
CA ILE A 863 16.67 30.53 19.13
C ILE A 863 17.04 31.10 17.76
N GLU A 864 18.10 31.90 17.73
CA GLU A 864 18.70 32.52 16.55
C GLU A 864 19.88 31.73 16.00
#